data_AF-A0A971U8Q7-F1
#
_entry.id   AF-A0A971U8Q7-F1
#
_cell.length_a   1.000
_cell.length_b   1.000
_cell.length_c   1.000
_cell.angle_alpha   90.00
_cell.angle_beta   90.00
_cell.angle_gamma   90.00
#
_symmetry.space_group_name_H-M   'P 1'
#
loop_
_entity.id
_entity.type
_entity.pdbx_description
1 polymer ?
#
loop_
_entity_poly.entity_id
_entity_poly.type
_entity_poly.pdbx_seq_one_letter_code
_entity_poly.pdbx_strand_id
1 'polypeptide(L)'
;MQILRVSLADHKVSFEPLPSPWTSLGGSALIAKLLNREVPPQCDPLGPENKFIVACGPLAGTRAPQLGRMSVGAKSPLTQGIKEANSGGPAGQYLDRLGLRAIVFEGLPQDGKLRVLVVTKDGAKLVPAEEYRGLKNYDLVSAIHKQYSDKVAVISTGLAGERQYKGASVSLTDIFGDPSRNAARGGLGAVMGSKGLKAIILDPTGTGQVALADPDAFRKIVRDWAEVMKHDVTISLYTRFGTPFAINNSAGHGTLPAMNYRSGRPDNFTAVSGNNIQKILFERGGKMHGCMPGCLVQCSIIYPDKDGKKICAAYEYETIALLGTNLGITDNDAIARLKFLCDDIGLDGIEAGSALGVAAEAGKMNWGDAQGAESLLLEIEKETPLGFALGNGVVTTARFLNVERIPAFKGQALPAHDPRAVKGTGVTYFSSPMGADHTAGLTYRQPKEKKDQIQTSLATQIKAAACDAFGYCLNAVPGGESVYPFFAGLMNARYGLKLTEEDILATAKETLRNQLAFNEQAQFSRIDTTIPAFFREELVAPTSSVFDVDEAEVRNLWKGLDTFREKKKVWEIRIPPMPDILMGEGVARSMGRKIRDMKVSKIFLVTDPFMFKSGRANEVAGILKKSGIEAEIFAEVEPDPPIELIERAGALYKETGCNGILGLGGGSSLDTAKTLGLRVTHPGDMREYEGIVGGGGKIKPIFPPIICLPTTSGTGSEVNPCAVLTDKARDLKFILMSNHFIPKLAVIDPLFTKTMPPGLTIESGVDALSHCIEGYVSLATPYHPYFESKALYGIKLIGRSLITAYREPDNMRARTDMCMAALCGGLAFLKGLGLGHALTHAIGAHYHLPHGRAAIFGLLGFVMANKETCRDAFMDMAYLINRTDDLEGALRWLYTELQIDLRLKSYGISREALPEIAFYTSRDAVNMATDPTAPSQSRILELLTTMYE
;
A
#
# COMPACT_ATOMS: atom_id res chain seq x y z
N MET A 1 29.82 -19.82 -11.73
CA MET A 1 28.44 -20.08 -11.28
C MET A 1 28.04 -21.47 -11.74
N GLN A 2 27.40 -22.27 -10.90
CA GLN A 2 27.09 -23.67 -11.19
C GLN A 2 25.60 -23.97 -10.97
N ILE A 3 25.11 -25.07 -11.56
CA ILE A 3 23.86 -25.73 -11.18
C ILE A 3 24.24 -27.01 -10.42
N LEU A 4 23.56 -27.25 -9.30
CA LEU A 4 23.68 -28.49 -8.56
C LEU A 4 22.60 -29.47 -9.03
N ARG A 5 23.02 -30.62 -9.56
CA ARG A 5 22.16 -31.71 -10.01
C ARG A 5 22.09 -32.79 -8.94
N VAL A 6 20.88 -33.20 -8.56
CA VAL A 6 20.63 -34.23 -7.56
C VAL A 6 19.70 -35.29 -8.15
N SER A 7 20.26 -36.45 -8.45
CA SER A 7 19.47 -37.62 -8.84
C SER A 7 19.07 -38.39 -7.60
N LEU A 8 17.77 -38.60 -7.44
CA LEU A 8 17.20 -39.28 -6.27
C LEU A 8 17.11 -40.80 -6.46
N ALA A 9 17.19 -41.27 -7.71
CA ALA A 9 17.14 -42.70 -8.01
C ALA A 9 18.43 -43.43 -7.59
N ASP A 10 19.58 -42.79 -7.78
CA ASP A 10 20.92 -43.32 -7.47
C ASP A 10 21.67 -42.50 -6.42
N HIS A 11 21.01 -41.49 -5.84
CA HIS A 11 21.55 -40.55 -4.85
C HIS A 11 22.78 -39.77 -5.31
N LYS A 12 22.98 -39.64 -6.64
CA LYS A 12 24.13 -38.94 -7.20
C LYS A 12 23.96 -37.43 -7.07
N VAL A 13 25.00 -36.77 -6.55
CA VAL A 13 25.11 -35.31 -6.47
C VAL A 13 26.25 -34.87 -7.38
N SER A 14 25.98 -33.94 -8.29
CA SER A 14 26.99 -33.43 -9.23
C SER A 14 26.81 -31.95 -9.53
N PHE A 15 27.92 -31.27 -9.80
CA PHE A 15 27.93 -29.85 -10.14
C PHE A 15 28.17 -29.69 -11.64
N GLU A 16 27.33 -28.92 -12.32
CA GLU A 16 27.52 -28.54 -13.72
C GLU A 16 27.77 -27.03 -13.83
N PRO A 17 28.66 -26.58 -14.72
CA PRO A 17 28.78 -25.16 -15.03
C PRO A 17 27.47 -24.63 -15.61
N LEU A 18 27.04 -23.44 -15.18
CA LEU A 18 25.94 -22.76 -15.83
C LEU A 18 26.36 -22.43 -17.29
N PRO A 19 25.58 -22.81 -18.31
CA PRO A 19 25.94 -22.53 -19.70
C PRO A 19 26.17 -21.04 -19.93
N SER A 20 27.17 -20.68 -20.74
CA SER A 20 27.55 -19.28 -20.98
C SER A 20 26.36 -18.36 -21.34
N PRO A 21 25.43 -18.74 -22.24
CA PRO A 21 24.26 -17.91 -22.56
C PRO A 21 23.28 -17.69 -21.40
N TRP A 22 23.38 -18.49 -20.34
CA TRP A 22 22.47 -18.45 -19.18
C TRP A 22 23.09 -17.74 -17.97
N THR A 23 24.31 -17.24 -18.08
CA THR A 23 25.02 -16.57 -16.97
C THR A 23 24.22 -15.40 -16.39
N SER A 24 23.47 -14.69 -17.24
CA SER A 24 22.59 -13.58 -16.86
C SER A 24 21.20 -14.03 -16.38
N LEU A 25 20.84 -15.31 -16.51
CA LEU A 25 19.52 -15.83 -16.15
C LEU A 25 19.50 -16.34 -14.70
N GLY A 26 18.38 -16.13 -14.02
CA GLY A 26 18.09 -16.73 -12.71
C GLY A 26 16.59 -16.86 -12.50
N GLY A 27 16.21 -17.18 -11.26
CA GLY A 27 14.82 -17.24 -10.82
C GLY A 27 13.89 -17.93 -11.82
N SER A 28 12.75 -17.31 -12.11
CA SER A 28 11.73 -17.85 -13.02
C SER A 28 12.21 -18.03 -14.46
N ALA A 29 13.14 -17.19 -14.95
CA ALA A 29 13.68 -17.29 -16.30
C ALA A 29 14.49 -18.57 -16.51
N LEU A 30 15.36 -18.89 -15.54
CA LEU A 30 16.16 -20.12 -15.58
C LEU A 30 15.28 -21.36 -15.42
N ILE A 31 14.31 -21.32 -14.49
CA ILE A 31 13.33 -22.41 -14.32
C ILE A 31 12.59 -22.67 -15.62
N ALA A 32 12.06 -21.63 -16.29
CA ALA A 32 11.31 -21.79 -17.53
C ALA A 32 12.16 -22.42 -18.65
N LYS A 33 13.44 -22.03 -18.77
CA LYS A 33 14.37 -22.63 -19.73
C LYS A 33 14.66 -24.10 -19.42
N LEU A 34 14.93 -24.43 -18.15
CA LEU A 34 15.19 -25.80 -17.73
C LEU A 34 13.98 -26.71 -17.97
N LEU A 35 12.78 -26.27 -17.61
CA LEU A 35 11.56 -27.06 -17.80
C LEU A 35 11.28 -27.32 -19.30
N ASN A 36 11.42 -26.31 -20.17
CA ASN A 36 11.25 -26.52 -21.61
C ASN A 36 12.29 -27.49 -22.20
N ARG A 37 13.53 -27.46 -21.69
CA ARG A 37 14.61 -28.29 -22.23
C ARG A 37 14.56 -29.73 -21.72
N GLU A 38 14.12 -29.94 -20.47
CA GLU A 38 14.42 -31.16 -19.72
C GLU A 38 13.19 -31.85 -19.13
N VAL A 39 12.01 -31.22 -19.15
CA VAL A 39 10.76 -31.82 -18.66
C VAL A 39 9.79 -32.03 -19.80
N PRO A 40 9.39 -33.28 -20.09
CA PRO A 40 8.31 -33.54 -21.04
C PRO A 40 7.01 -32.86 -20.57
N PRO A 41 6.39 -31.96 -21.34
CA PRO A 41 5.21 -31.21 -20.88
C PRO A 41 4.00 -32.09 -20.54
N GLN A 42 3.96 -33.32 -21.04
CA GLN A 42 2.90 -34.31 -20.79
C GLN A 42 3.19 -35.26 -19.62
N CYS A 43 4.37 -35.23 -19.00
CA CYS A 43 4.72 -36.15 -17.89
C CYS A 43 3.77 -36.01 -16.68
N ASP A 44 3.71 -37.05 -15.84
CA ASP A 44 3.04 -36.94 -14.54
C ASP A 44 3.77 -35.90 -13.65
N PRO A 45 3.09 -34.86 -13.14
CA PRO A 45 3.68 -33.89 -12.21
C PRO A 45 4.32 -34.49 -10.96
N LEU A 46 3.87 -35.66 -10.49
CA LEU A 46 4.47 -36.33 -9.33
C LEU A 46 5.41 -37.47 -9.74
N GLY A 47 5.56 -37.72 -11.04
CA GLY A 47 6.38 -38.78 -11.61
C GLY A 47 7.89 -38.48 -11.65
N PRO A 48 8.70 -39.44 -12.15
CA PRO A 48 10.16 -39.35 -12.20
C PRO A 48 10.70 -38.38 -13.26
N GLU A 49 9.93 -38.10 -14.32
CA GLU A 49 10.34 -37.20 -15.41
C GLU A 49 10.22 -35.73 -15.03
N ASN A 50 9.32 -35.39 -14.11
CA ASN A 50 9.21 -34.03 -13.61
C ASN A 50 10.41 -33.69 -12.72
N LYS A 51 10.84 -32.42 -12.78
CA LYS A 51 11.94 -31.90 -11.98
C LYS A 51 11.40 -31.00 -10.89
N PHE A 52 12.05 -31.00 -9.73
CA PHE A 52 11.86 -29.98 -8.71
C PHE A 52 13.07 -29.05 -8.75
N ILE A 53 12.85 -27.75 -8.96
CA ILE A 53 13.92 -26.79 -9.19
C ILE A 53 13.79 -25.66 -8.17
N VAL A 54 14.89 -25.33 -7.50
CA VAL A 54 15.02 -24.08 -6.74
C VAL A 54 16.08 -23.21 -7.40
N ALA A 55 15.79 -21.93 -7.63
CA ALA A 55 16.69 -21.02 -8.32
C ALA A 55 16.64 -19.62 -7.70
N CYS A 56 17.80 -19.04 -7.43
CA CYS A 56 17.91 -17.65 -6.98
C CYS A 56 18.05 -16.70 -8.17
N GLY A 57 17.80 -15.41 -7.94
CA GLY A 57 18.10 -14.38 -8.92
C GLY A 57 19.62 -14.21 -9.18
N PRO A 58 20.01 -13.61 -10.32
CA PRO A 58 21.39 -13.27 -10.65
C PRO A 58 22.05 -12.23 -9.76
N LEU A 59 21.34 -11.63 -8.81
CA LEU A 59 21.86 -10.60 -7.92
C LEU A 59 21.70 -10.98 -6.43
N ALA A 60 21.27 -12.21 -6.13
CA ALA A 60 20.83 -12.60 -4.79
C ALA A 60 21.91 -12.52 -3.72
N GLY A 61 23.13 -13.00 -3.98
CA GLY A 61 24.23 -13.00 -3.02
C GLY A 61 24.89 -11.64 -2.81
N THR A 62 24.42 -10.59 -3.49
CA THR A 62 24.96 -9.23 -3.38
C THR A 62 24.40 -8.49 -2.16
N ARG A 63 24.87 -7.25 -1.96
CA ARG A 63 24.32 -6.32 -0.95
C ARG A 63 23.18 -5.45 -1.48
N ALA A 64 22.73 -5.65 -2.72
CA ALA A 64 21.61 -4.88 -3.24
C ALA A 64 20.31 -5.36 -2.56
N PRO A 65 19.48 -4.42 -2.06
CA PRO A 65 18.35 -4.77 -1.22
C PRO A 65 17.25 -5.47 -2.05
N GLN A 66 16.48 -6.35 -1.41
CA GLN A 66 15.33 -7.09 -1.98
C GLN A 66 15.60 -8.03 -3.17
N LEU A 67 16.85 -8.24 -3.56
CA LEU A 67 17.23 -9.15 -4.66
C LEU A 67 17.48 -10.61 -4.22
N GLY A 68 17.20 -10.94 -2.97
CA GLY A 68 17.42 -12.27 -2.39
C GLY A 68 16.25 -13.25 -2.54
N ARG A 69 15.26 -12.99 -3.41
CA ARG A 69 14.10 -13.88 -3.57
C ARG A 69 14.52 -15.24 -4.16
N MET A 70 13.83 -16.29 -3.74
CA MET A 70 14.00 -17.66 -4.23
C MET A 70 12.78 -18.05 -5.07
N SER A 71 13.02 -18.53 -6.28
CA SER A 71 12.01 -19.14 -7.14
C SER A 71 12.03 -20.66 -6.97
N VAL A 72 10.87 -21.27 -6.84
CA VAL A 72 10.68 -22.72 -6.83
C VAL A 72 9.82 -23.08 -8.04
N GLY A 73 10.18 -24.11 -8.81
CA GLY A 73 9.42 -24.46 -10.01
C GLY A 73 9.47 -25.92 -10.42
N ALA A 74 8.41 -26.33 -11.12
CA ALA A 74 8.19 -27.67 -11.66
C ALA A 74 6.99 -27.63 -12.64
N LYS A 75 6.64 -28.78 -13.24
CA LYS A 75 5.26 -29.01 -13.69
C LYS A 75 4.36 -29.14 -12.45
N SER A 76 3.29 -28.35 -12.39
CA SER A 76 2.39 -28.31 -11.23
C SER A 76 1.41 -29.48 -11.20
N PRO A 77 1.22 -30.15 -10.05
CA PRO A 77 0.14 -31.14 -9.86
C PRO A 77 -1.24 -30.48 -9.69
N LEU A 78 -1.30 -29.19 -9.36
CA LEU A 78 -2.54 -28.43 -9.19
C LEU A 78 -3.08 -27.90 -10.53
N THR A 79 -2.24 -27.21 -11.31
CA THR A 79 -2.63 -26.58 -12.57
C THR A 79 -2.30 -27.40 -13.81
N GLN A 80 -1.48 -28.45 -13.68
CA GLN A 80 -1.04 -29.33 -14.78
C GLN A 80 -0.23 -28.63 -15.88
N GLY A 81 0.29 -27.44 -15.60
CA GLY A 81 1.17 -26.64 -16.46
C GLY A 81 2.49 -26.32 -15.80
N ILE A 82 3.21 -25.36 -16.38
CA ILE A 82 4.40 -24.79 -15.75
C ILE A 82 3.99 -23.98 -14.51
N LYS A 83 4.81 -24.05 -13.46
CA LYS A 83 4.63 -23.21 -12.27
C LYS A 83 5.97 -22.72 -11.76
N GLU A 84 5.99 -21.44 -11.40
CA GLU A 84 6.93 -20.88 -10.45
C GLU A 84 6.12 -20.40 -9.23
N ALA A 85 6.72 -20.55 -8.05
CA ALA A 85 6.27 -19.90 -6.84
C ALA A 85 7.48 -19.27 -6.15
N ASN A 86 7.28 -18.07 -5.61
CA ASN A 86 8.36 -17.21 -5.15
C ASN A 86 8.33 -17.00 -3.64
N SER A 87 9.49 -16.98 -2.99
CA SER A 87 9.60 -16.78 -1.55
C SER A 87 10.71 -15.80 -1.17
N GLY A 88 10.52 -15.14 -0.02
CA GLY A 88 11.58 -14.42 0.70
C GLY A 88 12.43 -15.37 1.53
N GLY A 89 13.18 -14.79 2.49
CA GLY A 89 14.13 -15.52 3.31
C GLY A 89 15.59 -15.32 2.85
N PRO A 90 16.57 -15.78 3.63
CA PRO A 90 17.98 -15.69 3.26
C PRO A 90 18.43 -16.75 2.23
N ALA A 91 17.60 -17.77 1.95
CA ALA A 91 17.97 -18.92 1.12
C ALA A 91 18.52 -18.55 -0.27
N GLY A 92 17.90 -17.58 -0.96
CA GLY A 92 18.36 -17.13 -2.28
C GLY A 92 19.77 -16.54 -2.23
N GLN A 93 20.06 -15.75 -1.19
CA GLN A 93 21.38 -15.14 -1.01
C GLN A 93 22.43 -16.19 -0.63
N TYR A 94 22.04 -17.19 0.17
CA TYR A 94 22.94 -18.25 0.62
C TYR A 94 23.32 -19.16 -0.55
N LEU A 95 22.34 -19.50 -1.41
CA LEU A 95 22.59 -20.30 -2.61
C LEU A 95 23.63 -19.65 -3.54
N ASP A 96 23.50 -18.34 -3.78
CA ASP A 96 24.42 -17.58 -4.62
C ASP A 96 25.82 -17.46 -3.99
N ARG A 97 25.90 -17.22 -2.68
CA ARG A 97 27.18 -17.21 -1.93
C ARG A 97 27.90 -18.56 -1.94
N LEU A 98 27.13 -19.66 -2.04
CA LEU A 98 27.65 -21.01 -2.23
C LEU A 98 28.08 -21.29 -3.68
N GLY A 99 28.01 -20.30 -4.58
CA GLY A 99 28.45 -20.41 -5.98
C GLY A 99 27.43 -21.08 -6.90
N LEU A 100 26.18 -21.25 -6.43
CA LEU A 100 25.10 -21.93 -7.14
C LEU A 100 24.04 -20.95 -7.62
N ARG A 101 23.53 -21.17 -8.84
CA ARG A 101 22.34 -20.46 -9.34
C ARG A 101 21.06 -21.23 -9.09
N ALA A 102 21.12 -22.55 -9.20
CA ALA A 102 19.98 -23.43 -9.05
C ALA A 102 20.39 -24.79 -8.50
N ILE A 103 19.42 -25.48 -7.92
CA ILE A 103 19.48 -26.91 -7.59
C ILE A 103 18.33 -27.58 -8.35
N VAL A 104 18.64 -28.65 -9.08
CA VAL A 104 17.67 -29.42 -9.87
C VAL A 104 17.64 -30.85 -9.34
N PHE A 105 16.46 -31.27 -8.90
CA PHE A 105 16.19 -32.61 -8.39
C PHE A 105 15.47 -33.46 -9.44
N GLU A 106 15.94 -34.68 -9.62
CA GLU A 106 15.56 -35.56 -10.72
C GLU A 106 15.25 -36.99 -10.26
N GLY A 107 14.34 -37.67 -10.96
CA GLY A 107 13.96 -39.03 -10.62
C GLY A 107 13.13 -39.14 -9.34
N LEU A 108 12.93 -40.36 -8.85
CA LEU A 108 12.26 -40.65 -7.59
C LEU A 108 13.17 -41.54 -6.73
N PRO A 109 13.06 -41.48 -5.39
CA PRO A 109 13.78 -42.39 -4.51
C PRO A 109 13.30 -43.83 -4.70
N GLN A 110 14.21 -44.75 -5.03
CA GLN A 110 13.86 -46.16 -5.25
C GLN A 110 13.53 -46.90 -3.94
N ASP A 111 14.07 -46.44 -2.82
CA ASP A 111 13.86 -47.01 -1.49
C ASP A 111 12.65 -46.42 -0.75
N GLY A 112 11.99 -45.40 -1.33
CA GLY A 112 10.87 -44.68 -0.72
C GLY A 112 11.26 -43.86 0.53
N LYS A 113 12.57 -43.70 0.80
CA LYS A 113 13.04 -43.05 2.02
C LYS A 113 13.16 -41.53 1.87
N LEU A 114 12.90 -40.83 2.97
CA LEU A 114 13.11 -39.41 3.10
C LEU A 114 14.60 -39.07 3.13
N ARG A 115 14.91 -37.96 2.49
CA ARG A 115 16.26 -37.42 2.37
C ARG A 115 16.27 -35.93 2.67
N VAL A 116 17.42 -35.46 3.13
CA VAL A 116 17.74 -34.04 3.24
C VAL A 116 18.97 -33.75 2.40
N LEU A 117 18.94 -32.67 1.62
CA LEU A 117 20.12 -32.17 0.93
C LEU A 117 20.83 -31.16 1.84
N VAL A 118 22.11 -31.38 2.14
CA VAL A 118 22.95 -30.43 2.86
C VAL A 118 23.95 -29.83 1.89
N VAL A 119 23.96 -28.51 1.77
CA VAL A 119 24.89 -27.76 0.89
C VAL A 119 25.72 -26.81 1.74
N THR A 120 27.04 -26.96 1.65
CA THR A 120 28.03 -26.10 2.32
C THR A 120 29.06 -25.61 1.30
N LYS A 121 30.00 -24.75 1.73
CA LYS A 121 31.10 -24.31 0.86
C LYS A 121 31.98 -25.48 0.34
N ASP A 122 32.00 -26.60 1.06
CA ASP A 122 32.87 -27.75 0.78
C ASP A 122 32.19 -28.77 -0.15
N GLY A 123 30.90 -28.59 -0.46
CA GLY A 123 30.16 -29.44 -1.38
C GLY A 123 28.71 -29.67 -0.95
N ALA A 124 28.08 -30.68 -1.55
CA ALA A 124 26.70 -31.05 -1.26
C ALA A 124 26.57 -32.55 -1.05
N LYS A 125 25.70 -32.96 -0.12
CA LYS A 125 25.44 -34.37 0.18
C LYS A 125 23.96 -34.62 0.48
N LEU A 126 23.46 -35.76 0.01
CA LEU A 126 22.13 -36.24 0.33
C LEU A 126 22.21 -37.19 1.53
N VAL A 127 21.55 -36.84 2.64
CA VAL A 127 21.57 -37.63 3.89
C VAL A 127 20.22 -38.31 4.13
N PRO A 128 20.18 -39.50 4.76
CA PRO A 128 18.94 -40.10 5.25
C PRO A 128 18.20 -39.17 6.22
N ALA A 129 16.88 -39.14 6.15
CA ALA A 129 16.04 -38.24 6.95
C ALA A 129 14.73 -38.89 7.44
N GLU A 130 14.73 -40.21 7.62
CA GLU A 130 13.56 -40.95 8.13
C GLU A 130 13.13 -40.48 9.53
N GLU A 131 14.06 -40.01 10.35
CA GLU A 131 13.78 -39.45 11.68
C GLU A 131 12.88 -38.20 11.64
N TYR A 132 12.78 -37.54 10.47
CA TYR A 132 11.94 -36.36 10.27
C TYR A 132 10.57 -36.67 9.66
N ARG A 133 10.27 -37.94 9.38
CA ARG A 133 9.00 -38.34 8.76
C ARG A 133 7.81 -37.90 9.61
N GLY A 134 6.82 -37.29 8.97
CA GLY A 134 5.61 -36.82 9.64
C GLY A 134 5.78 -35.57 10.50
N LEU A 135 7.00 -35.03 10.64
CA LEU A 135 7.20 -33.75 11.33
C LEU A 135 6.59 -32.62 10.51
N LYS A 136 5.84 -31.74 11.18
CA LYS A 136 5.37 -30.49 10.62
C LYS A 136 6.50 -29.45 10.56
N ASN A 137 6.30 -28.37 9.81
CA ASN A 137 7.39 -27.45 9.45
C ASN A 137 8.11 -26.83 10.67
N TYR A 138 7.38 -26.43 11.71
CA TYR A 138 8.02 -25.79 12.87
C TYR A 138 8.88 -26.78 13.68
N ASP A 139 8.37 -28.00 13.92
CA ASP A 139 9.12 -29.05 14.61
C ASP A 139 10.31 -29.56 13.78
N LEU A 140 10.12 -29.70 12.46
CA LEU A 140 11.19 -30.06 11.52
C LEU A 140 12.34 -29.06 11.56
N VAL A 141 12.04 -27.77 11.42
CA VAL A 141 13.08 -26.73 11.42
C VAL A 141 13.74 -26.61 12.78
N SER A 142 12.98 -26.78 13.88
CA SER A 142 13.57 -26.86 15.22
C SER A 142 14.58 -28.01 15.35
N ALA A 143 14.24 -29.20 14.85
CA ALA A 143 15.12 -30.36 14.85
C ALA A 143 16.39 -30.12 14.00
N ILE A 144 16.22 -29.56 12.81
CA ILE A 144 17.34 -29.22 11.91
C ILE A 144 18.28 -28.18 12.56
N HIS A 145 17.76 -27.11 13.15
CA HIS A 145 18.60 -26.11 13.80
C HIS A 145 19.36 -26.66 15.00
N LYS A 146 18.78 -27.61 15.75
CA LYS A 146 19.48 -28.31 16.85
C LYS A 146 20.62 -29.20 16.34
N GLN A 147 20.43 -29.87 15.22
CA GLN A 147 21.41 -30.81 14.68
C GLN A 147 22.53 -30.15 13.87
N TYR A 148 22.21 -29.06 13.18
CA TYR A 148 23.15 -28.38 12.28
C TYR A 148 23.61 -27.04 12.85
N SER A 149 22.77 -26.00 12.75
CA SER A 149 23.03 -24.64 13.24
C SER A 149 21.78 -23.80 13.06
N ASP A 150 21.60 -22.78 13.89
CA ASP A 150 20.53 -21.77 13.76
C ASP A 150 20.83 -20.72 12.65
N LYS A 151 22.01 -20.80 12.02
CA LYS A 151 22.44 -19.88 10.95
C LYS A 151 22.22 -20.42 9.54
N VAL A 152 21.71 -21.63 9.40
CA VAL A 152 21.39 -22.21 8.09
C VAL A 152 20.06 -21.69 7.59
N ALA A 153 19.90 -21.59 6.26
CA ALA A 153 18.58 -21.45 5.67
C ALA A 153 18.01 -22.84 5.39
N VAL A 154 16.72 -23.04 5.71
CA VAL A 154 16.03 -24.31 5.46
C VAL A 154 14.92 -24.07 4.46
N ILE A 155 14.90 -24.86 3.39
CA ILE A 155 13.77 -25.02 2.48
C ILE A 155 13.16 -26.38 2.81
N SER A 156 11.87 -26.44 3.12
CA SER A 156 11.24 -27.60 3.74
C SER A 156 9.86 -27.87 3.16
N THR A 157 9.40 -29.10 3.36
CA THR A 157 8.02 -29.47 3.11
C THR A 157 7.40 -30.05 4.38
N GLY A 158 6.16 -29.62 4.67
CA GLY A 158 5.40 -30.09 5.82
C GLY A 158 4.72 -31.44 5.54
N LEU A 159 3.74 -31.76 6.39
CA LEU A 159 2.93 -32.96 6.27
C LEU A 159 2.17 -33.04 4.94
N ALA A 160 1.64 -31.91 4.45
CA ALA A 160 0.87 -31.88 3.20
C ALA A 160 1.73 -32.25 1.98
N GLY A 161 3.00 -31.82 1.94
CA GLY A 161 3.87 -32.17 0.83
C GLY A 161 4.37 -33.62 0.90
N GLU A 162 4.69 -34.14 2.09
CA GLU A 162 4.96 -35.58 2.28
C GLU A 162 3.82 -36.46 1.77
N ARG A 163 2.57 -36.04 2.02
CA ARG A 163 1.35 -36.69 1.53
C ARG A 163 0.98 -36.34 0.08
N GLN A 164 1.79 -35.52 -0.58
CA GLN A 164 1.63 -35.12 -1.97
C GLN A 164 0.29 -34.44 -2.29
N TYR A 165 -0.27 -33.72 -1.31
CA TYR A 165 -1.50 -32.95 -1.51
C TYR A 165 -1.29 -31.80 -2.48
N LYS A 166 -2.21 -31.63 -3.44
CA LYS A 166 -2.07 -30.61 -4.51
C LYS A 166 -2.05 -29.17 -4.00
N GLY A 167 -2.55 -28.90 -2.79
CA GLY A 167 -2.45 -27.61 -2.12
C GLY A 167 -1.17 -27.39 -1.31
N ALA A 168 -0.19 -28.30 -1.36
CA ALA A 168 1.00 -28.22 -0.53
C ALA A 168 1.98 -27.11 -0.97
N SER A 169 2.48 -26.36 0.01
CA SER A 169 3.49 -25.30 -0.14
C SER A 169 4.92 -25.82 0.04
N VAL A 170 5.90 -25.05 -0.43
CA VAL A 170 7.31 -25.19 -0.02
C VAL A 170 7.63 -24.06 0.95
N SER A 171 8.03 -24.41 2.17
CA SER A 171 8.29 -23.46 3.26
C SER A 171 9.77 -23.15 3.39
N LEU A 172 10.10 -21.89 3.66
CA LEU A 172 11.46 -21.37 3.78
C LEU A 172 11.58 -20.62 5.10
N THR A 173 12.75 -20.72 5.72
CA THR A 173 13.05 -19.91 6.91
C THR A 173 13.23 -18.44 6.57
N ASP A 174 12.84 -17.56 7.49
CA ASP A 174 13.21 -16.16 7.45
C ASP A 174 14.58 -15.90 8.12
N ILE A 175 14.93 -14.62 8.32
CA ILE A 175 16.21 -14.22 8.93
C ILE A 175 16.38 -14.62 10.40
N PHE A 176 15.30 -15.05 11.06
CA PHE A 176 15.30 -15.53 12.45
C PHE A 176 15.08 -17.04 12.53
N GLY A 177 15.09 -17.74 11.39
CA GLY A 177 14.90 -19.18 11.34
C GLY A 177 13.44 -19.62 11.40
N ASP A 178 12.47 -18.71 11.24
CA ASP A 178 11.04 -19.05 11.30
C ASP A 178 10.53 -19.55 9.93
N PRO A 179 9.92 -20.75 9.82
CA PRO A 179 9.53 -21.36 8.54
C PRO A 179 8.21 -20.83 7.94
N SER A 180 7.88 -19.55 8.15
CA SER A 180 6.64 -18.93 7.69
C SER A 180 6.70 -18.31 6.28
N ARG A 181 7.85 -18.37 5.59
CA ARG A 181 7.94 -17.93 4.18
C ARG A 181 7.54 -19.07 3.28
N ASN A 182 6.68 -18.82 2.31
CA ASN A 182 6.18 -19.90 1.47
C ASN A 182 6.31 -19.55 -0.01
N ALA A 183 6.97 -20.43 -0.76
CA ALA A 183 6.71 -20.59 -2.19
C ALA A 183 5.44 -21.46 -2.31
N ALA A 184 4.29 -20.83 -2.07
CA ALA A 184 3.07 -21.54 -1.68
C ALA A 184 2.34 -22.20 -2.85
N ARG A 185 2.24 -21.47 -3.95
CA ARG A 185 1.17 -21.67 -4.93
C ARG A 185 1.48 -22.79 -5.92
N GLY A 186 0.46 -23.54 -6.33
CA GLY A 186 0.56 -24.51 -7.42
C GLY A 186 1.06 -25.90 -7.03
N GLY A 187 1.09 -26.24 -5.73
CA GLY A 187 1.34 -27.61 -5.28
C GLY A 187 2.79 -28.07 -5.41
N LEU A 188 3.76 -27.14 -5.39
CA LEU A 188 5.18 -27.48 -5.51
C LEU A 188 5.69 -28.24 -4.27
N GLY A 189 5.03 -28.11 -3.12
CA GLY A 189 5.33 -28.92 -1.93
C GLY A 189 5.07 -30.41 -2.14
N ALA A 190 4.06 -30.76 -2.94
CA ALA A 190 3.78 -32.14 -3.31
C ALA A 190 4.82 -32.69 -4.30
N VAL A 191 5.32 -31.84 -5.21
CA VAL A 191 6.44 -32.24 -6.07
C VAL A 191 7.68 -32.49 -5.21
N MET A 192 8.01 -31.60 -4.27
CA MET A 192 9.11 -31.81 -3.32
C MET A 192 8.96 -33.11 -2.52
N GLY A 193 7.76 -33.41 -2.00
CA GLY A 193 7.51 -34.65 -1.27
C GLY A 193 7.53 -35.91 -2.15
N SER A 194 7.07 -35.84 -3.41
CA SER A 194 7.19 -36.96 -4.37
C SER A 194 8.65 -37.39 -4.59
N LYS A 195 9.55 -36.43 -4.47
CA LYS A 195 11.00 -36.60 -4.60
C LYS A 195 11.63 -37.19 -3.31
N GLY A 196 10.84 -37.52 -2.29
CA GLY A 196 11.32 -37.96 -0.97
C GLY A 196 12.17 -36.91 -0.28
N LEU A 197 12.08 -35.64 -0.69
CA LEU A 197 12.92 -34.58 -0.16
C LEU A 197 12.20 -33.88 0.98
N LYS A 198 12.68 -34.07 2.21
CA LYS A 198 12.08 -33.47 3.40
C LYS A 198 12.55 -32.02 3.62
N ALA A 199 13.84 -31.76 3.38
CA ALA A 199 14.41 -30.42 3.46
C ALA A 199 15.68 -30.25 2.59
N ILE A 200 16.01 -28.99 2.32
CA ILE A 200 17.28 -28.51 1.78
C ILE A 200 17.87 -27.54 2.80
N ILE A 201 19.07 -27.84 3.27
CA ILE A 201 19.82 -27.04 4.23
C ILE A 201 20.94 -26.33 3.47
N LEU A 202 20.91 -25.00 3.51
CA LEU A 202 21.93 -24.14 2.92
C LEU A 202 22.74 -23.50 4.05
N ASP A 203 24.01 -23.90 4.17
CA ASP A 203 24.94 -23.34 5.15
C ASP A 203 25.99 -22.46 4.44
N PRO A 204 25.86 -21.13 4.49
CA PRO A 204 26.82 -20.22 3.86
C PRO A 204 28.07 -19.99 4.71
N THR A 205 28.27 -20.72 5.83
CA THR A 205 29.39 -20.50 6.74
C THR A 205 30.73 -20.65 6.01
N GLY A 206 31.61 -19.67 6.21
CA GLY A 206 32.91 -19.62 5.56
C GLY A 206 32.89 -19.13 4.09
N THR A 207 31.73 -18.76 3.53
CA THR A 207 31.66 -18.09 2.22
C THR A 207 31.92 -16.59 2.34
N GLY A 208 32.64 -16.03 1.37
CA GLY A 208 32.89 -14.60 1.25
C GLY A 208 31.71 -13.82 0.64
N GLN A 209 31.95 -12.55 0.33
CA GLN A 209 31.04 -11.77 -0.53
C GLN A 209 31.16 -12.25 -1.98
N VAL A 210 30.06 -12.19 -2.72
CA VAL A 210 30.10 -12.47 -4.16
C VAL A 210 30.95 -11.44 -4.90
N ALA A 211 31.65 -11.88 -5.95
CA ALA A 211 32.48 -11.01 -6.77
C ALA A 211 31.64 -9.96 -7.53
N LEU A 212 32.18 -8.75 -7.63
CA LEU A 212 31.64 -7.64 -8.41
C LEU A 212 32.71 -7.18 -9.41
N ALA A 213 32.35 -7.05 -10.68
CA ALA A 213 33.24 -6.52 -11.72
C ALA A 213 33.55 -5.03 -11.52
N ASP A 214 32.57 -4.25 -11.06
CA ASP A 214 32.69 -2.83 -10.72
C ASP A 214 31.99 -2.53 -9.36
N PRO A 215 32.72 -2.62 -8.24
CA PRO A 215 32.18 -2.35 -6.92
C PRO A 215 31.71 -0.90 -6.71
N ASP A 216 32.30 0.07 -7.39
CA ASP A 216 32.00 1.49 -7.20
C ASP A 216 30.69 1.87 -7.88
N ALA A 217 30.52 1.45 -9.14
CA ALA A 217 29.24 1.58 -9.84
C ALA A 217 28.13 0.86 -9.09
N PHE A 218 28.38 -0.37 -8.62
CA PHE A 218 27.39 -1.14 -7.86
C PHE A 218 26.94 -0.38 -6.60
N ARG A 219 27.89 0.14 -5.81
CA ARG A 219 27.59 0.90 -4.59
C ARG A 219 26.81 2.18 -4.90
N LYS A 220 27.14 2.89 -5.98
CA LYS A 220 26.40 4.10 -6.40
C LYS A 220 24.96 3.77 -6.75
N ILE A 221 24.74 2.77 -7.60
CA ILE A 221 23.39 2.35 -8.04
C ILE A 221 22.53 1.94 -6.84
N VAL A 222 23.09 1.18 -5.90
CA VAL A 222 22.36 0.77 -4.68
C VAL A 222 22.01 1.96 -3.79
N ARG A 223 22.91 2.94 -3.62
CA ARG A 223 22.61 4.15 -2.83
C ARG A 223 21.50 4.97 -3.47
N ASP A 224 21.60 5.22 -4.78
CA ASP A 224 20.63 6.01 -5.52
C ASP A 224 19.24 5.33 -5.46
N TRP A 225 19.19 4.00 -5.64
CA TRP A 225 17.94 3.23 -5.55
C TRP A 225 17.36 3.19 -4.13
N ALA A 226 18.20 3.08 -3.10
CA ALA A 226 17.73 3.16 -1.72
C ALA A 226 17.04 4.51 -1.43
N GLU A 227 17.51 5.59 -2.05
CA GLU A 227 16.91 6.91 -1.91
C GLU A 227 15.58 7.04 -2.65
N VAL A 228 15.43 6.40 -3.82
CA VAL A 228 14.11 6.24 -4.45
C VAL A 228 13.14 5.50 -3.53
N MET A 229 13.58 4.39 -2.92
CA MET A 229 12.72 3.55 -2.09
C MET A 229 12.24 4.23 -0.81
N LYS A 230 13.11 5.02 -0.16
CA LYS A 230 12.76 5.74 1.08
C LYS A 230 11.65 6.76 0.89
N HIS A 231 11.56 7.35 -0.30
CA HIS A 231 10.57 8.37 -0.63
C HIS A 231 9.37 7.83 -1.42
N ASP A 232 9.30 6.52 -1.68
CA ASP A 232 8.15 5.92 -2.33
C ASP A 232 7.01 5.67 -1.34
N VAL A 233 5.86 6.28 -1.61
CA VAL A 233 4.65 6.20 -0.77
C VAL A 233 4.16 4.77 -0.57
N THR A 234 4.25 3.91 -1.59
CA THR A 234 3.74 2.53 -1.48
C THR A 234 4.65 1.71 -0.57
N ILE A 235 5.96 1.91 -0.69
CA ILE A 235 6.96 1.25 0.16
C ILE A 235 6.86 1.72 1.61
N SER A 236 6.58 3.00 1.86
CA SER A 236 6.37 3.51 3.23
C SER A 236 5.12 2.90 3.87
N LEU A 237 4.02 2.74 3.12
CA LEU A 237 2.83 2.02 3.57
C LEU A 237 3.12 0.56 3.94
N TYR A 238 3.88 -0.16 3.12
CA TYR A 238 4.30 -1.53 3.43
C TYR A 238 5.18 -1.60 4.68
N THR A 239 6.11 -0.66 4.84
CA THR A 239 7.02 -0.60 5.99
C THR A 239 6.24 -0.36 7.28
N ARG A 240 5.13 0.38 7.20
CA ARG A 240 4.37 0.78 8.38
C ARG A 240 3.25 -0.16 8.76
N PHE A 241 2.52 -0.70 7.79
CA PHE A 241 1.30 -1.47 8.01
C PHE A 241 1.42 -2.92 7.57
N GLY A 242 2.53 -3.30 6.94
CA GLY A 242 2.66 -4.57 6.23
C GLY A 242 1.76 -4.60 5.00
N THR A 243 1.61 -5.78 4.39
CA THR A 243 0.58 -5.97 3.35
C THR A 243 -0.86 -5.78 3.84
N PRO A 244 -1.24 -5.97 5.13
CA PRO A 244 -2.61 -5.73 5.61
C PRO A 244 -3.15 -4.30 5.43
N PHE A 245 -2.31 -3.33 5.05
CA PHE A 245 -2.78 -2.01 4.60
C PHE A 245 -3.83 -2.13 3.47
N ALA A 246 -3.73 -3.18 2.64
CA ALA A 246 -4.62 -3.41 1.51
C ALA A 246 -6.07 -3.73 1.92
N ILE A 247 -6.36 -4.11 3.17
CA ILE A 247 -7.72 -4.45 3.63
C ILE A 247 -8.70 -3.30 3.39
N ASN A 248 -8.37 -2.08 3.81
CA ASN A 248 -9.26 -0.93 3.67
C ASN A 248 -9.44 -0.55 2.19
N ASN A 249 -8.35 -0.56 1.42
CA ASN A 249 -8.37 -0.29 -0.01
C ASN A 249 -9.22 -1.32 -0.77
N SER A 250 -9.07 -2.60 -0.46
CA SER A 250 -9.82 -3.68 -1.09
C SER A 250 -11.30 -3.64 -0.70
N ALA A 251 -11.62 -3.39 0.57
CA ALA A 251 -13.00 -3.23 1.02
C ALA A 251 -13.69 -2.04 0.33
N GLY A 252 -13.00 -0.90 0.21
CA GLY A 252 -13.53 0.30 -0.46
C GLY A 252 -13.72 0.12 -1.96
N HIS A 253 -12.84 -0.66 -2.60
CA HIS A 253 -12.98 -1.02 -4.01
C HIS A 253 -13.96 -2.17 -4.28
N GLY A 254 -14.41 -2.91 -3.27
CA GLY A 254 -15.25 -4.11 -3.44
C GLY A 254 -14.46 -5.35 -3.90
N THR A 255 -13.14 -5.38 -3.65
CA THR A 255 -12.26 -6.48 -4.04
C THR A 255 -11.92 -7.43 -2.90
N LEU A 256 -12.26 -7.09 -1.65
CA LEU A 256 -12.02 -7.93 -0.49
C LEU A 256 -12.98 -9.14 -0.53
N PRO A 257 -12.50 -10.39 -0.55
CA PRO A 257 -13.41 -11.54 -0.56
C PRO A 257 -14.17 -11.67 0.75
N ALA A 258 -15.46 -11.95 0.66
CA ALA A 258 -16.31 -12.27 1.80
C ALA A 258 -17.28 -13.42 1.45
N MET A 259 -17.37 -14.41 2.35
CA MET A 259 -18.25 -15.59 2.27
C MET A 259 -18.12 -16.34 0.94
N ASN A 260 -16.94 -16.82 0.59
CA ASN A 260 -16.66 -17.46 -0.70
C ASN A 260 -16.97 -16.54 -1.90
N TYR A 261 -16.44 -15.31 -1.89
CA TYR A 261 -16.65 -14.30 -2.94
C TYR A 261 -18.13 -13.97 -3.20
N ARG A 262 -19.00 -14.02 -2.17
CA ARG A 262 -20.43 -13.66 -2.30
C ARG A 262 -20.66 -12.17 -2.15
N SER A 263 -20.01 -11.55 -1.18
CA SER A 263 -20.08 -10.10 -0.94
C SER A 263 -18.68 -9.52 -0.79
N GLY A 264 -18.55 -8.20 -0.94
CA GLY A 264 -17.24 -7.55 -0.96
C GLY A 264 -16.64 -7.22 0.41
N ARG A 265 -17.36 -7.35 1.53
CA ARG A 265 -16.79 -7.19 2.89
C ARG A 265 -17.75 -7.65 4.01
N PRO A 266 -17.23 -8.21 5.12
CA PRO A 266 -17.97 -8.30 6.39
C PRO A 266 -18.21 -6.90 7.00
N ASP A 267 -19.24 -6.75 7.84
CA ASP A 267 -19.55 -5.46 8.49
C ASP A 267 -18.39 -4.94 9.36
N ASN A 268 -17.76 -5.83 10.14
CA ASN A 268 -16.65 -5.49 11.03
C ASN A 268 -15.26 -5.74 10.41
N PHE A 269 -15.10 -5.56 9.09
CA PHE A 269 -13.82 -5.81 8.40
C PHE A 269 -12.68 -4.90 8.90
N THR A 270 -13.01 -3.74 9.48
CA THR A 270 -12.01 -2.78 10.01
C THR A 270 -11.22 -3.37 11.17
N ALA A 271 -11.77 -4.36 11.88
CA ALA A 271 -11.05 -5.10 12.92
C ALA A 271 -9.79 -5.81 12.39
N VAL A 272 -9.75 -6.19 11.12
CA VAL A 272 -8.58 -6.82 10.49
C VAL A 272 -7.79 -5.86 9.60
N SER A 273 -8.06 -4.55 9.69
CA SER A 273 -7.31 -3.53 8.94
C SER A 273 -5.87 -3.37 9.41
N GLY A 274 -4.99 -2.93 8.52
CA GLY A 274 -3.59 -2.63 8.87
C GLY A 274 -3.44 -1.66 10.05
N ASN A 275 -4.36 -0.69 10.21
CA ASN A 275 -4.37 0.23 11.34
C ASN A 275 -4.64 -0.49 12.66
N ASN A 276 -5.66 -1.34 12.71
CA ASN A 276 -5.98 -2.08 13.94
C ASN A 276 -4.89 -3.10 14.27
N ILE A 277 -4.31 -3.76 13.26
CA ILE A 277 -3.17 -4.66 13.46
C ILE A 277 -1.98 -3.88 14.03
N GLN A 278 -1.66 -2.69 13.50
CA GLN A 278 -0.59 -1.85 14.06
C GLN A 278 -0.82 -1.47 15.53
N LYS A 279 -2.07 -1.14 15.89
CA LYS A 279 -2.45 -0.89 17.28
C LYS A 279 -2.19 -2.12 18.16
N ILE A 280 -2.61 -3.31 17.70
CA ILE A 280 -2.34 -4.58 18.38
C ILE A 280 -0.84 -4.82 18.54
N LEU A 281 -0.03 -4.61 17.49
CA LEU A 281 1.42 -4.80 17.59
C LEU A 281 2.04 -3.85 18.63
N PHE A 282 1.56 -2.60 18.70
CA PHE A 282 2.02 -1.63 19.68
C PHE A 282 1.62 -2.00 21.11
N GLU A 283 0.37 -2.37 21.33
CA GLU A 283 -0.16 -2.71 22.66
C GLU A 283 0.41 -4.04 23.20
N ARG A 284 0.66 -5.01 22.32
CA ARG A 284 1.03 -6.38 22.68
C ARG A 284 2.51 -6.72 22.43
N GLY A 285 3.34 -5.75 22.03
CA GLY A 285 4.78 -5.97 21.80
C GLY A 285 5.13 -6.76 20.53
N GLY A 286 4.25 -6.72 19.52
CA GLY A 286 4.52 -7.26 18.19
C GLY A 286 5.56 -6.44 17.41
N LYS A 287 6.08 -6.99 16.32
CA LYS A 287 7.13 -6.31 15.53
C LYS A 287 7.01 -6.59 14.04
N MET A 288 7.59 -5.68 13.25
CA MET A 288 7.77 -5.84 11.81
C MET A 288 9.25 -5.96 11.45
N HIS A 289 9.57 -6.69 10.39
CA HIS A 289 10.94 -6.91 9.95
C HIS A 289 11.06 -7.23 8.45
N GLY A 290 12.30 -7.20 7.94
CA GLY A 290 12.63 -7.66 6.59
C GLY A 290 12.58 -9.18 6.47
N CYS A 291 12.03 -9.69 5.36
CA CYS A 291 12.02 -11.13 5.08
C CYS A 291 13.41 -11.71 4.78
N MET A 292 14.35 -10.87 4.34
CA MET A 292 15.72 -11.25 3.97
C MET A 292 16.71 -10.17 4.49
N PRO A 293 18.00 -10.51 4.66
CA PRO A 293 19.03 -9.55 5.01
C PRO A 293 19.07 -8.35 4.05
N GLY A 294 19.09 -7.13 4.59
CA GLY A 294 19.14 -5.90 3.82
C GLY A 294 17.81 -5.44 3.20
N CYS A 295 16.68 -6.08 3.50
CA CYS A 295 15.37 -5.62 3.04
C CYS A 295 14.99 -4.28 3.69
N LEU A 296 14.83 -3.23 2.87
CA LEU A 296 14.35 -1.90 3.25
C LEU A 296 12.81 -1.79 3.35
N VAL A 297 12.06 -2.76 2.81
CA VAL A 297 10.58 -2.71 2.83
C VAL A 297 10.01 -3.15 4.18
N GLN A 298 10.67 -4.10 4.85
CA GLN A 298 10.34 -4.55 6.22
C GLN A 298 8.86 -4.87 6.51
N CYS A 299 8.10 -5.32 5.50
CA CYS A 299 6.65 -5.52 5.61
C CYS A 299 6.19 -6.74 6.43
N SER A 300 7.09 -7.59 6.91
CA SER A 300 6.68 -8.84 7.56
C SER A 300 6.28 -8.62 9.02
N ILE A 301 5.07 -9.04 9.37
CA ILE A 301 4.53 -8.93 10.73
C ILE A 301 4.80 -10.22 11.52
N ILE A 302 5.31 -10.05 12.75
CA ILE A 302 5.31 -11.07 13.81
C ILE A 302 4.14 -10.73 14.74
N TYR A 303 3.08 -11.54 14.66
CA TYR A 303 1.82 -11.27 15.33
C TYR A 303 1.80 -11.87 16.75
N PRO A 304 1.59 -11.05 17.79
CA PRO A 304 1.53 -11.51 19.19
C PRO A 304 0.10 -11.84 19.63
N ASP A 305 -0.03 -12.78 20.56
CA ASP A 305 -1.23 -12.96 21.37
C ASP A 305 -1.36 -11.86 22.44
N LYS A 306 -2.44 -11.91 23.21
CA LYS A 306 -2.73 -10.99 24.32
C LYS A 306 -1.65 -10.90 25.39
N ASP A 307 -0.82 -11.93 25.54
CA ASP A 307 0.25 -12.03 26.53
C ASP A 307 1.63 -11.67 25.92
N GLY A 308 1.63 -11.20 24.66
CA GLY A 308 2.82 -10.79 23.93
C GLY A 308 3.62 -11.94 23.30
N LYS A 309 3.11 -13.17 23.35
CA LYS A 309 3.78 -14.33 22.74
C LYS A 309 3.41 -14.45 21.27
N LYS A 310 4.40 -14.72 20.41
CA LYS A 310 4.19 -14.93 18.97
C LYS A 310 3.19 -16.06 18.71
N ILE A 311 2.13 -15.78 17.94
CA ILE A 311 1.26 -16.80 17.32
C ILE A 311 1.86 -17.23 15.98
N CYS A 312 2.04 -16.29 15.05
CA CYS A 312 2.58 -16.54 13.72
C CYS A 312 3.51 -15.42 13.25
N ALA A 313 4.31 -15.70 12.23
CA ALA A 313 5.06 -14.71 11.48
C ALA A 313 4.53 -14.61 10.03
N ALA A 314 4.95 -13.57 9.29
CA ALA A 314 4.47 -13.27 7.95
C ALA A 314 2.93 -13.12 7.87
N TYR A 315 2.32 -12.45 8.85
CA TYR A 315 0.87 -12.19 8.88
C TYR A 315 0.48 -11.22 7.75
N GLU A 316 0.02 -11.78 6.62
CA GLU A 316 -0.10 -11.09 5.33
C GLU A 316 -1.55 -10.95 4.85
N TYR A 317 -1.80 -9.92 4.03
CA TYR A 317 -3.12 -9.60 3.46
C TYR A 317 -3.86 -10.81 2.88
N GLU A 318 -3.22 -11.59 2.02
CA GLU A 318 -3.85 -12.73 1.36
C GLU A 318 -4.39 -13.76 2.37
N THR A 319 -3.59 -14.07 3.39
CA THR A 319 -4.01 -14.99 4.46
C THR A 319 -5.10 -14.41 5.35
N ILE A 320 -5.04 -13.11 5.65
CA ILE A 320 -6.08 -12.42 6.42
C ILE A 320 -7.41 -12.41 5.67
N ALA A 321 -7.36 -12.18 4.36
CA ALA A 321 -8.55 -12.17 3.52
C ALA A 321 -9.11 -13.59 3.34
N LEU A 322 -8.31 -14.57 2.92
CA LEU A 322 -8.81 -15.91 2.57
C LEU A 322 -9.11 -16.79 3.79
N LEU A 323 -8.35 -16.68 4.88
CA LEU A 323 -8.61 -17.40 6.14
C LEU A 323 -9.45 -16.58 7.14
N GLY A 324 -9.72 -15.31 6.82
CA GLY A 324 -10.51 -14.41 7.65
C GLY A 324 -11.79 -13.97 6.95
N THR A 325 -11.74 -12.86 6.23
CA THR A 325 -12.94 -12.19 5.69
C THR A 325 -13.72 -13.08 4.74
N ASN A 326 -13.05 -13.89 3.91
CA ASN A 326 -13.66 -14.87 3.02
C ASN A 326 -14.49 -15.93 3.76
N LEU A 327 -14.14 -16.21 5.03
CA LEU A 327 -14.85 -17.12 5.92
C LEU A 327 -15.82 -16.39 6.85
N GLY A 328 -15.87 -15.06 6.82
CA GLY A 328 -16.64 -14.23 7.74
C GLY A 328 -15.99 -14.02 9.11
N ILE A 329 -14.71 -14.37 9.25
CA ILE A 329 -13.95 -14.23 10.50
C ILE A 329 -13.22 -12.89 10.49
N THR A 330 -13.37 -12.10 11.55
CA THR A 330 -12.67 -10.82 11.73
C THR A 330 -11.88 -10.74 13.05
N ASP A 331 -11.70 -11.89 13.73
CA ASP A 331 -10.82 -12.03 14.89
C ASP A 331 -9.38 -12.30 14.42
N ASN A 332 -8.47 -11.35 14.66
CA ASN A 332 -7.07 -11.48 14.26
C ASN A 332 -6.33 -12.63 14.97
N ASP A 333 -6.64 -12.91 16.25
CA ASP A 333 -5.97 -13.99 16.97
C ASP A 333 -6.36 -15.35 16.35
N ALA A 334 -7.63 -15.49 15.95
CA ALA A 334 -8.11 -16.67 15.24
C ALA A 334 -7.48 -16.82 13.86
N ILE A 335 -7.46 -15.75 13.06
CA ILE A 335 -6.85 -15.78 11.72
C ILE A 335 -5.35 -16.10 11.82
N ALA A 336 -4.65 -15.54 12.82
CA ALA A 336 -3.24 -15.84 13.08
C ALA A 336 -3.01 -17.33 13.40
N ARG A 337 -3.91 -17.97 14.16
CA ARG A 337 -3.86 -19.43 14.42
C ARG A 337 -4.11 -20.24 13.15
N LEU A 338 -5.11 -19.88 12.34
CA LEU A 338 -5.38 -20.56 11.06
C LEU A 338 -4.17 -20.46 10.12
N LYS A 339 -3.56 -19.27 10.04
CA LYS A 339 -2.35 -19.05 9.25
C LYS A 339 -1.17 -19.89 9.77
N PHE A 340 -0.97 -19.95 11.09
CA PHE A 340 0.04 -20.80 11.70
C PHE A 340 -0.16 -22.28 11.32
N LEU A 341 -1.40 -22.78 11.36
CA LEU A 341 -1.72 -24.16 10.97
C LEU A 341 -1.40 -24.41 9.48
N CYS A 342 -1.73 -23.49 8.58
CA CYS A 342 -1.34 -23.61 7.18
C CYS A 342 0.18 -23.67 7.00
N ASP A 343 0.94 -22.80 7.68
CA ASP A 343 2.41 -22.83 7.63
C ASP A 343 2.97 -24.14 8.18
N ASP A 344 2.45 -24.62 9.32
CA ASP A 344 2.97 -25.80 10.01
C ASP A 344 2.68 -27.09 9.22
N ILE A 345 1.46 -27.25 8.72
CA ILE A 345 1.06 -28.37 7.85
C ILE A 345 1.79 -28.30 6.49
N GLY A 346 2.13 -27.09 6.03
CA GLY A 346 2.75 -26.85 4.72
C GLY A 346 1.73 -26.72 3.59
N LEU A 347 0.73 -25.86 3.77
CA LEU A 347 -0.35 -25.60 2.81
C LEU A 347 -0.30 -24.16 2.26
N ASP A 348 -0.73 -23.99 1.02
CA ASP A 348 -1.05 -22.68 0.45
C ASP A 348 -2.27 -22.08 1.17
N GLY A 349 -2.07 -20.98 1.91
CA GLY A 349 -3.14 -20.31 2.66
C GLY A 349 -4.28 -19.77 1.78
N ILE A 350 -4.01 -19.42 0.52
CA ILE A 350 -5.05 -18.96 -0.43
C ILE A 350 -5.93 -20.15 -0.84
N GLU A 351 -5.29 -21.26 -1.18
CA GLU A 351 -5.96 -22.49 -1.60
C GLU A 351 -6.76 -23.09 -0.44
N ALA A 352 -6.17 -23.14 0.76
CA ALA A 352 -6.83 -23.60 1.98
C ALA A 352 -8.03 -22.72 2.36
N GLY A 353 -7.87 -21.39 2.39
CA GLY A 353 -8.98 -20.49 2.70
C GLY A 353 -10.11 -20.52 1.68
N SER A 354 -9.80 -20.75 0.40
CA SER A 354 -10.82 -20.95 -0.64
C SER A 354 -11.54 -22.29 -0.48
N ALA A 355 -10.82 -23.37 -0.17
CA ALA A 355 -11.40 -24.68 0.11
C ALA A 355 -12.31 -24.65 1.35
N LEU A 356 -11.90 -23.96 2.41
CA LEU A 356 -12.72 -23.73 3.60
C LEU A 356 -13.97 -22.91 3.27
N GLY A 357 -13.87 -21.90 2.39
CA GLY A 357 -15.04 -21.14 1.92
C GLY A 357 -16.07 -22.02 1.22
N VAL A 358 -15.61 -22.95 0.37
CA VAL A 358 -16.47 -23.96 -0.27
C VAL A 358 -17.06 -24.94 0.76
N ALA A 359 -16.29 -25.33 1.78
CA ALA A 359 -16.78 -26.19 2.84
C ALA A 359 -17.87 -25.51 3.68
N ALA A 360 -17.73 -24.23 4.00
CA ALA A 360 -18.76 -23.43 4.66
C ALA A 360 -20.02 -23.31 3.79
N GLU A 361 -19.86 -23.11 2.48
CA GLU A 361 -20.99 -23.08 1.54
C GLU A 361 -21.76 -24.41 1.50
N ALA A 362 -21.07 -25.54 1.65
CA ALA A 362 -21.68 -26.86 1.77
C ALA A 362 -22.23 -27.18 3.20
N GLY A 363 -22.22 -26.21 4.11
CA GLY A 363 -22.72 -26.37 5.49
C GLY A 363 -21.81 -27.21 6.40
N LYS A 364 -20.51 -27.33 6.08
CA LYS A 364 -19.53 -28.03 6.96
C LYS A 364 -19.07 -27.18 8.13
N MET A 365 -19.25 -25.86 8.05
CA MET A 365 -19.11 -24.93 9.16
C MET A 365 -20.01 -23.71 8.92
N ASN A 366 -20.29 -22.94 9.96
CA ASN A 366 -21.00 -21.67 9.83
C ASN A 366 -20.03 -20.55 9.38
N TRP A 367 -20.53 -19.55 8.68
CA TRP A 367 -19.75 -18.32 8.42
C TRP A 367 -19.38 -17.64 9.75
N GLY A 368 -18.13 -17.19 9.87
CA GLY A 368 -17.60 -16.61 11.09
C GLY A 368 -17.15 -17.62 12.16
N ASP A 369 -17.32 -18.93 11.93
CA ASP A 369 -16.92 -19.98 12.88
C ASP A 369 -15.43 -20.30 12.76
N ALA A 370 -14.61 -19.59 13.54
CA ALA A 370 -13.16 -19.82 13.59
C ALA A 370 -12.77 -21.22 14.12
N GLN A 371 -13.52 -21.78 15.07
CA GLN A 371 -13.22 -23.10 15.64
C GLN A 371 -13.55 -24.21 14.65
N GLY A 372 -14.64 -24.05 13.89
CA GLY A 372 -14.99 -24.90 12.76
C GLY A 372 -13.91 -24.88 11.68
N ALA A 373 -13.41 -23.70 11.31
CA ALA A 373 -12.32 -23.57 10.33
C ALA A 373 -11.04 -24.27 10.79
N GLU A 374 -10.66 -24.11 12.07
CA GLU A 374 -9.51 -24.80 12.67
C GLU A 374 -9.71 -26.33 12.67
N SER A 375 -10.89 -26.79 13.04
CA SER A 375 -11.24 -28.22 13.06
C SER A 375 -11.15 -28.85 11.68
N LEU A 376 -11.59 -28.15 10.63
CA LEU A 376 -11.50 -28.60 9.24
C LEU A 376 -10.05 -28.65 8.74
N LEU A 377 -9.19 -27.69 9.10
CA LEU A 377 -7.76 -27.79 8.78
C LEU A 377 -7.12 -29.01 9.45
N LEU A 378 -7.49 -29.31 10.69
CA LEU A 378 -7.00 -30.50 11.40
C LEU A 378 -7.52 -31.82 10.80
N GLU A 379 -8.61 -31.81 10.03
CA GLU A 379 -9.03 -33.00 9.27
C GLU A 379 -8.01 -33.39 8.18
N ILE A 380 -7.28 -32.42 7.62
CA ILE A 380 -6.20 -32.68 6.67
C ILE A 380 -5.11 -33.51 7.34
N GLU A 381 -4.76 -33.19 8.60
CA GLU A 381 -3.80 -33.97 9.38
C GLU A 381 -4.33 -35.39 9.66
N LYS A 382 -5.63 -35.53 9.96
CA LYS A 382 -6.30 -36.81 10.25
C LYS A 382 -6.59 -37.68 9.01
N GLU A 383 -6.36 -37.17 7.81
CA GLU A 383 -6.64 -37.86 6.54
C GLU A 383 -8.08 -38.34 6.39
N THR A 384 -9.05 -37.60 6.93
CA THR A 384 -10.46 -37.91 6.67
C THR A 384 -10.77 -37.73 5.18
N PRO A 385 -11.85 -38.30 4.63
CA PRO A 385 -12.23 -38.06 3.23
C PRO A 385 -12.38 -36.56 2.89
N LEU A 386 -12.92 -35.76 3.82
CA LEU A 386 -13.02 -34.31 3.67
C LEU A 386 -11.66 -33.62 3.81
N GLY A 387 -10.83 -34.02 4.78
CA GLY A 387 -9.45 -33.54 4.92
C GLY A 387 -8.60 -33.80 3.67
N PHE A 388 -8.77 -34.96 3.04
CA PHE A 388 -8.13 -35.28 1.76
C PHE A 388 -8.58 -34.32 0.65
N ALA A 389 -9.88 -34.02 0.57
CA ALA A 389 -10.42 -33.08 -0.40
C ALA A 389 -9.87 -31.66 -0.17
N LEU A 390 -9.87 -31.20 1.09
CA LEU A 390 -9.35 -29.89 1.51
C LEU A 390 -7.86 -29.73 1.18
N GLY A 391 -7.03 -30.73 1.50
CA GLY A 391 -5.59 -30.71 1.17
C GLY A 391 -5.32 -30.66 -0.33
N ASN A 392 -6.21 -31.23 -1.16
CA ASN A 392 -6.11 -31.22 -2.61
C ASN A 392 -6.75 -29.99 -3.29
N GLY A 393 -7.08 -28.96 -2.51
CA GLY A 393 -7.44 -27.63 -2.99
C GLY A 393 -8.93 -27.44 -3.29
N VAL A 394 -9.27 -26.21 -3.70
CA VAL A 394 -10.65 -25.73 -3.77
C VAL A 394 -11.48 -26.47 -4.82
N VAL A 395 -10.88 -26.80 -5.97
CA VAL A 395 -11.58 -27.53 -7.05
C VAL A 395 -11.92 -28.96 -6.60
N THR A 396 -10.99 -29.64 -5.92
CA THR A 396 -11.23 -30.98 -5.39
C THR A 396 -12.29 -30.95 -4.30
N THR A 397 -12.22 -29.97 -3.39
CA THR A 397 -13.19 -29.76 -2.33
C THR A 397 -14.59 -29.51 -2.88
N ALA A 398 -14.72 -28.63 -3.88
CA ALA A 398 -16.00 -28.31 -4.50
C ALA A 398 -16.63 -29.53 -5.17
N ARG A 399 -15.85 -30.34 -5.89
CA ARG A 399 -16.33 -31.60 -6.49
C ARG A 399 -16.76 -32.60 -5.42
N PHE A 400 -15.98 -32.76 -4.35
CA PHE A 400 -16.29 -33.67 -3.25
C PHE A 400 -17.60 -33.28 -2.53
N LEU A 401 -17.85 -31.98 -2.38
CA LEU A 401 -19.02 -31.43 -1.69
C LEU A 401 -20.19 -31.08 -2.61
N ASN A 402 -20.04 -31.29 -3.92
CA ASN A 402 -21.01 -30.91 -4.95
C ASN A 402 -21.42 -29.42 -4.90
N VAL A 403 -20.43 -28.53 -4.81
CA VAL A 403 -20.60 -27.06 -4.82
C VAL A 403 -20.23 -26.49 -6.19
N GLU A 404 -21.10 -25.68 -6.78
CA GLU A 404 -20.90 -25.11 -8.12
C GLU A 404 -20.15 -23.77 -8.12
N ARG A 405 -20.19 -23.01 -7.01
CA ARG A 405 -19.40 -21.78 -6.86
C ARG A 405 -17.95 -22.11 -6.53
N ILE A 406 -17.14 -22.24 -7.56
CA ILE A 406 -15.71 -22.53 -7.43
C ILE A 406 -14.91 -21.26 -7.75
N PRO A 407 -14.32 -20.57 -6.75
CA PRO A 407 -13.47 -19.40 -6.97
C PRO A 407 -12.08 -19.83 -7.45
N ALA A 408 -12.00 -20.46 -8.63
CA ALA A 408 -10.74 -20.96 -9.21
C ALA A 408 -10.69 -20.72 -10.72
N PHE A 409 -9.47 -20.64 -11.26
CA PHE A 409 -9.22 -20.68 -12.69
C PHE A 409 -7.98 -21.53 -12.99
N LYS A 410 -8.07 -22.38 -14.03
CA LYS A 410 -7.03 -23.36 -14.38
C LYS A 410 -6.60 -24.25 -13.20
N GLY A 411 -7.55 -24.67 -12.38
CA GLY A 411 -7.33 -25.59 -11.26
C GLY A 411 -6.87 -24.94 -9.95
N GLN A 412 -6.57 -23.64 -9.96
CA GLN A 412 -6.00 -22.93 -8.81
C GLN A 412 -6.94 -21.86 -8.28
N ALA A 413 -7.04 -21.73 -6.95
CA ALA A 413 -7.88 -20.75 -6.29
C ALA A 413 -7.54 -19.31 -6.69
N LEU A 414 -8.54 -18.44 -6.71
CA LEU A 414 -8.33 -17.02 -6.91
C LEU A 414 -7.72 -16.38 -5.65
N PRO A 415 -6.79 -15.44 -5.80
CA PRO A 415 -6.28 -14.62 -4.69
C PRO A 415 -7.29 -13.59 -4.17
N ALA A 416 -6.91 -12.87 -3.13
CA ALA A 416 -7.75 -11.94 -2.35
C ALA A 416 -8.09 -10.62 -3.07
N HIS A 417 -8.23 -10.61 -4.39
CA HIS A 417 -8.67 -9.44 -5.12
C HIS A 417 -9.77 -9.82 -6.10
N ASP A 418 -11.02 -9.51 -5.75
CA ASP A 418 -12.18 -9.90 -6.57
C ASP A 418 -12.11 -9.29 -7.98
N PRO A 419 -12.04 -10.12 -9.03
CA PRO A 419 -11.86 -9.64 -10.40
C PRO A 419 -13.05 -8.80 -10.88
N ARG A 420 -14.23 -8.91 -10.25
CA ARG A 420 -15.41 -8.08 -10.57
C ARG A 420 -15.17 -6.58 -10.35
N ALA A 421 -14.31 -6.24 -9.39
CA ALA A 421 -14.03 -4.87 -9.01
C ALA A 421 -12.61 -4.40 -9.37
N VAL A 422 -11.71 -5.32 -9.74
CA VAL A 422 -10.35 -5.03 -10.21
C VAL A 422 -10.05 -5.74 -11.53
N LYS A 423 -10.62 -5.21 -12.61
CA LYS A 423 -10.67 -5.86 -13.92
C LYS A 423 -9.28 -6.17 -14.49
N GLY A 424 -8.30 -5.28 -14.35
CA GLY A 424 -6.93 -5.54 -14.82
C GLY A 424 -6.24 -6.72 -14.12
N THR A 425 -6.50 -6.89 -12.82
CA THR A 425 -6.02 -8.08 -12.08
C THR A 425 -6.83 -9.33 -12.47
N GLY A 426 -8.12 -9.18 -12.75
CA GLY A 426 -8.92 -10.27 -13.33
C GLY A 426 -8.37 -10.75 -14.68
N VAL A 427 -7.95 -9.85 -15.57
CA VAL A 427 -7.27 -10.23 -16.82
C VAL A 427 -6.02 -11.07 -16.52
N THR A 428 -5.22 -10.67 -15.51
CA THR A 428 -4.05 -11.46 -15.08
C THR A 428 -4.45 -12.86 -14.62
N TYR A 429 -5.49 -13.01 -13.80
CA TYR A 429 -5.95 -14.34 -13.35
C TYR A 429 -6.35 -15.23 -14.52
N PHE A 430 -7.00 -14.66 -15.53
CA PHE A 430 -7.55 -15.40 -16.66
C PHE A 430 -6.57 -15.54 -17.84
N SER A 431 -5.38 -14.95 -17.77
CA SER A 431 -4.35 -15.05 -18.83
C SER A 431 -3.02 -15.65 -18.37
N SER A 432 -2.70 -15.59 -17.08
CA SER A 432 -1.39 -15.98 -16.53
C SER A 432 -1.01 -17.41 -16.91
N PRO A 433 0.25 -17.67 -17.32
CA PRO A 433 0.70 -19.02 -17.63
C PRO A 433 0.86 -19.89 -16.37
N MET A 434 0.69 -19.33 -15.17
CA MET A 434 0.90 -20.06 -13.90
C MET A 434 -0.39 -20.45 -13.18
N GLY A 435 -1.56 -20.18 -13.78
CA GLY A 435 -2.87 -20.22 -13.09
C GLY A 435 -3.25 -18.87 -12.47
N ALA A 436 -4.41 -18.78 -11.83
CA ALA A 436 -4.89 -17.54 -11.21
C ALA A 436 -3.95 -17.05 -10.11
N ASP A 437 -3.08 -16.09 -10.41
CA ASP A 437 -2.06 -15.56 -9.49
C ASP A 437 -1.98 -14.04 -9.56
N HIS A 438 -2.00 -13.37 -8.40
CA HIS A 438 -1.93 -11.92 -8.32
C HIS A 438 -0.48 -11.45 -8.40
N THR A 439 0.49 -12.26 -7.95
CA THR A 439 1.91 -11.92 -8.04
C THR A 439 2.35 -11.86 -9.50
N ALA A 440 1.68 -12.59 -10.38
CA ALA A 440 1.91 -12.53 -11.82
C ALA A 440 1.56 -11.16 -12.43
N GLY A 441 0.76 -10.29 -11.78
CA GLY A 441 0.37 -9.02 -12.39
C GLY A 441 -0.75 -8.29 -11.67
N LEU A 442 -0.52 -7.88 -10.41
CA LEU A 442 -1.45 -7.09 -9.61
C LEU A 442 -1.52 -5.65 -10.12
N THR A 443 -2.73 -5.14 -10.36
CA THR A 443 -2.94 -3.76 -10.78
C THR A 443 -4.30 -3.23 -10.35
N TYR A 444 -4.29 -2.02 -9.77
CA TYR A 444 -5.47 -1.23 -9.45
C TYR A 444 -5.62 0.00 -10.36
N ARG A 445 -4.95 0.02 -11.53
CA ARG A 445 -5.05 1.14 -12.45
C ARG A 445 -6.44 1.17 -13.09
N GLN A 446 -7.23 2.19 -12.78
CA GLN A 446 -8.61 2.36 -13.27
C GLN A 446 -9.43 1.07 -13.08
N PRO A 447 -9.53 0.55 -11.85
CA PRO A 447 -9.81 -0.87 -11.59
C PRO A 447 -11.21 -1.31 -12.04
N LYS A 448 -12.14 -0.36 -12.17
CA LYS A 448 -13.54 -0.58 -12.56
C LYS A 448 -13.80 -0.36 -14.06
N GLU A 449 -12.88 0.31 -14.75
CA GLU A 449 -13.03 0.62 -16.17
C GLU A 449 -12.78 -0.61 -17.02
N LYS A 450 -13.57 -0.81 -18.07
CA LYS A 450 -13.36 -1.90 -19.04
C LYS A 450 -12.17 -1.62 -19.96
N LYS A 451 -11.98 -0.36 -20.32
CA LYS A 451 -10.98 0.07 -21.31
C LYS A 451 -9.56 -0.11 -20.77
N ASP A 452 -8.63 -0.42 -21.67
CA ASP A 452 -7.17 -0.47 -21.44
C ASP A 452 -6.69 -1.54 -20.42
N GLN A 453 -7.58 -2.40 -19.92
CA GLN A 453 -7.24 -3.43 -18.93
C GLN A 453 -6.32 -4.52 -19.50
N ILE A 454 -6.45 -4.87 -20.78
CA ILE A 454 -5.54 -5.82 -21.46
C ILE A 454 -4.11 -5.29 -21.49
N GLN A 455 -3.93 -4.03 -21.94
CA GLN A 455 -2.61 -3.40 -21.99
C GLN A 455 -2.02 -3.24 -20.60
N THR A 456 -2.84 -2.85 -19.63
CA THR A 456 -2.42 -2.68 -18.23
C THR A 456 -1.95 -4.00 -17.64
N SER A 457 -2.73 -5.07 -17.79
CA SER A 457 -2.38 -6.41 -17.29
C SER A 457 -1.13 -6.96 -17.97
N LEU A 458 -1.01 -6.83 -19.30
CA LEU A 458 0.18 -7.23 -20.05
C LEU A 458 1.45 -6.54 -19.51
N ALA A 459 1.39 -5.21 -19.31
CA ALA A 459 2.52 -4.44 -18.80
C ALA A 459 2.96 -4.92 -17.41
N THR A 460 2.01 -5.21 -16.52
CA THR A 460 2.29 -5.70 -15.17
C THR A 460 2.78 -7.13 -15.15
N GLN A 461 2.30 -7.99 -16.05
CA GLN A 461 2.79 -9.36 -16.21
C GLN A 461 4.23 -9.42 -16.71
N ILE A 462 4.60 -8.55 -17.65
CA ILE A 462 5.99 -8.42 -18.09
C ILE A 462 6.89 -7.91 -16.95
N LYS A 463 6.43 -6.91 -16.19
CA LYS A 463 7.18 -6.39 -15.04
C LYS A 463 7.37 -7.44 -13.94
N ALA A 464 6.34 -8.23 -13.65
CA ALA A 464 6.41 -9.31 -12.67
C ALA A 464 7.40 -10.40 -13.11
N ALA A 465 7.31 -10.84 -14.36
CA ALA A 465 8.27 -11.79 -14.93
C ALA A 465 9.72 -11.28 -14.86
N ALA A 466 9.95 -9.98 -15.04
CA ALA A 466 11.27 -9.37 -14.82
C ALA A 466 11.70 -9.48 -13.35
N CYS A 467 10.85 -9.11 -12.40
CA CYS A 467 11.17 -9.18 -10.98
C CYS A 467 11.52 -10.61 -10.57
N ASP A 468 10.73 -11.61 -10.97
CA ASP A 468 10.99 -13.01 -10.63
C ASP A 468 12.23 -13.57 -11.32
N ALA A 469 12.52 -13.15 -12.56
CA ALA A 469 13.75 -13.55 -13.26
C ALA A 469 15.01 -13.01 -12.58
N PHE A 470 14.95 -11.79 -12.06
CA PHE A 470 16.07 -11.11 -11.41
C PHE A 470 16.14 -11.32 -9.89
N GLY A 471 15.13 -11.98 -9.30
CA GLY A 471 15.04 -12.27 -7.86
C GLY A 471 14.61 -11.06 -7.01
N TYR A 472 13.91 -10.09 -7.60
CA TYR A 472 13.48 -8.86 -6.95
C TYR A 472 12.10 -8.98 -6.30
N CYS A 473 11.93 -8.41 -5.11
CA CYS A 473 10.64 -8.38 -4.43
C CYS A 473 9.63 -7.46 -5.14
N LEU A 474 8.43 -7.94 -5.45
CA LEU A 474 7.36 -7.15 -6.06
C LEU A 474 6.90 -5.97 -5.19
N ASN A 475 6.88 -6.13 -3.86
CA ASN A 475 6.52 -5.05 -2.92
C ASN A 475 7.59 -3.95 -2.83
N ALA A 476 8.75 -4.14 -3.47
CA ALA A 476 9.83 -3.16 -3.53
C ALA A 476 9.82 -2.35 -4.82
N VAL A 477 8.92 -2.63 -5.77
CA VAL A 477 8.83 -1.91 -7.04
C VAL A 477 8.23 -0.51 -6.78
N PRO A 478 8.98 0.58 -6.97
CA PRO A 478 8.46 1.93 -6.77
C PRO A 478 7.39 2.26 -7.83
N GLY A 479 6.43 3.11 -7.48
CA GLY A 479 5.42 3.62 -8.42
C GLY A 479 5.95 4.71 -9.36
N GLY A 480 7.04 5.36 -8.95
CA GLY A 480 7.69 6.48 -9.64
C GLY A 480 8.63 6.06 -10.76
N GLU A 481 9.41 5.01 -10.54
CA GLU A 481 10.64 4.69 -11.28
C GLU A 481 10.59 3.32 -11.98
N SER A 482 11.35 3.17 -13.08
CA SER A 482 11.48 1.90 -13.79
C SER A 482 12.54 1.00 -13.16
N VAL A 483 12.22 -0.30 -13.04
CA VAL A 483 13.16 -1.31 -12.52
C VAL A 483 14.14 -1.81 -13.58
N TYR A 484 13.84 -1.63 -14.88
CA TYR A 484 14.68 -2.20 -15.95
C TYR A 484 16.08 -1.55 -16.00
N PRO A 485 16.24 -0.21 -15.93
CA PRO A 485 17.55 0.42 -15.84
C PRO A 485 18.32 0.01 -14.57
N PHE A 486 17.60 -0.16 -13.45
CA PHE A 486 18.19 -0.58 -12.18
C PHE A 486 18.78 -1.99 -12.28
N PHE A 487 18.04 -2.96 -12.83
CA PHE A 487 18.54 -4.31 -13.05
C PHE A 487 19.70 -4.33 -14.06
N ALA A 488 19.60 -3.61 -15.17
CA ALA A 488 20.67 -3.51 -16.16
C ALA A 488 21.98 -2.99 -15.53
N GLY A 489 21.90 -1.90 -14.77
CA GLY A 489 23.05 -1.32 -14.07
C GLY A 489 23.70 -2.29 -13.09
N LEU A 490 22.92 -2.97 -12.24
CA LEU A 490 23.46 -3.93 -11.28
C LEU A 490 24.07 -5.17 -11.96
N MET A 491 23.45 -5.66 -13.04
CA MET A 491 23.97 -6.79 -13.80
C MET A 491 25.31 -6.45 -14.47
N ASN A 492 25.42 -5.25 -15.04
CA ASN A 492 26.67 -4.76 -15.63
C ASN A 492 27.75 -4.61 -14.56
N ALA A 493 27.43 -4.00 -13.42
CA ALA A 493 28.38 -3.82 -12.32
C ALA A 493 28.80 -5.14 -11.65
N ARG A 494 27.92 -6.15 -11.60
CA ARG A 494 28.27 -7.47 -11.06
C ARG A 494 29.10 -8.30 -12.02
N TYR A 495 28.67 -8.41 -13.27
CA TYR A 495 29.19 -9.40 -14.23
C TYR A 495 30.09 -8.81 -15.33
N GLY A 496 30.26 -7.49 -15.40
CA GLY A 496 31.01 -6.85 -16.48
C GLY A 496 30.29 -6.89 -17.83
N LEU A 497 28.95 -7.00 -17.80
CA LEU A 497 28.09 -7.04 -18.99
C LEU A 497 27.82 -5.63 -19.53
N LYS A 498 27.12 -5.56 -20.67
CA LYS A 498 26.68 -4.32 -21.32
C LYS A 498 25.19 -4.36 -21.65
N LEU A 499 24.37 -4.77 -20.68
CA LEU A 499 22.92 -4.85 -20.81
C LEU A 499 22.29 -3.45 -20.77
N THR A 500 21.25 -3.25 -21.58
CA THR A 500 20.37 -2.07 -21.54
C THR A 500 19.03 -2.38 -20.87
N GLU A 501 18.18 -1.36 -20.71
CA GLU A 501 16.80 -1.55 -20.24
C GLU A 501 15.99 -2.46 -21.18
N GLU A 502 16.24 -2.40 -22.50
CA GLU A 502 15.60 -3.28 -23.48
C GLU A 502 16.02 -4.75 -23.34
N ASP A 503 17.27 -5.03 -22.95
CA ASP A 503 17.74 -6.41 -22.74
C ASP A 503 17.06 -7.06 -21.52
N ILE A 504 16.86 -6.29 -20.45
CA ILE A 504 16.10 -6.75 -19.28
C ILE A 504 14.65 -7.02 -19.66
N LEU A 505 14.03 -6.10 -20.41
CA LEU A 505 12.68 -6.26 -20.92
C LEU A 505 12.57 -7.49 -21.85
N ALA A 506 13.57 -7.72 -22.70
CA ALA A 506 13.62 -8.89 -23.57
C ALA A 506 13.70 -10.20 -22.78
N THR A 507 14.49 -10.23 -21.69
CA THR A 507 14.57 -11.38 -20.77
C THR A 507 13.21 -11.68 -20.13
N ALA A 508 12.47 -10.65 -19.71
CA ALA A 508 11.14 -10.82 -19.13
C ALA A 508 10.12 -11.37 -20.14
N LYS A 509 10.10 -10.82 -21.36
CA LYS A 509 9.25 -11.33 -22.45
C LYS A 509 9.60 -12.77 -22.81
N GLU A 510 10.89 -13.07 -22.90
CA GLU A 510 11.37 -14.42 -23.20
C GLU A 510 10.98 -15.41 -22.11
N THR A 511 11.02 -15.00 -20.84
CA THR A 511 10.52 -15.82 -19.71
C THR A 511 9.06 -16.20 -19.91
N LEU A 512 8.20 -15.23 -20.25
CA LEU A 512 6.78 -15.48 -20.53
C LEU A 512 6.59 -16.38 -21.77
N ARG A 513 7.36 -16.17 -22.85
CA ARG A 513 7.31 -17.05 -24.04
C ARG A 513 7.63 -18.50 -23.69
N ASN A 514 8.69 -18.73 -22.90
CA ASN A 514 9.04 -20.09 -22.48
C ASN A 514 7.95 -20.71 -21.61
N GLN A 515 7.31 -19.94 -20.72
CA GLN A 515 6.20 -20.43 -19.91
C GLN A 515 4.97 -20.81 -20.77
N LEU A 516 4.62 -19.96 -21.74
CA LEU A 516 3.52 -20.21 -22.68
C LEU A 516 3.82 -21.45 -23.55
N ALA A 517 5.03 -21.55 -24.10
CA ALA A 517 5.44 -22.67 -24.96
C ALA A 517 5.38 -24.03 -24.24
N PHE A 518 5.77 -24.08 -22.97
CA PHE A 518 5.61 -25.30 -22.16
C PHE A 518 4.13 -25.67 -22.01
N ASN A 519 3.27 -24.69 -21.72
CA ASN A 519 1.86 -24.90 -21.48
C ASN A 519 1.06 -25.30 -22.72
N GLU A 520 1.42 -24.82 -23.90
CA GLU A 520 0.80 -25.22 -25.17
C GLU A 520 0.81 -26.75 -25.31
N GLN A 521 1.92 -27.37 -24.92
CA GLN A 521 2.12 -28.81 -24.98
C GLN A 521 1.77 -29.53 -23.67
N ALA A 522 1.34 -28.85 -22.62
CA ALA A 522 0.96 -29.46 -21.35
C ALA A 522 -0.56 -29.72 -21.28
N GLN A 523 -1.02 -30.41 -20.23
CA GLN A 523 -2.47 -30.57 -20.00
C GLN A 523 -3.16 -29.25 -19.64
N PHE A 524 -2.40 -28.25 -19.16
CA PHE A 524 -2.89 -26.90 -18.87
C PHE A 524 -3.67 -26.27 -20.03
N SER A 525 -3.23 -26.43 -21.28
CA SER A 525 -3.91 -25.89 -22.46
C SER A 525 -5.29 -26.51 -22.70
N ARG A 526 -5.53 -27.72 -22.17
CA ARG A 526 -6.78 -28.48 -22.33
C ARG A 526 -7.78 -28.26 -21.18
N ILE A 527 -7.35 -27.67 -20.07
CA ILE A 527 -8.26 -27.34 -18.96
C ILE A 527 -9.24 -26.26 -19.44
N ASP A 528 -10.51 -26.39 -19.06
CA ASP A 528 -11.55 -25.41 -19.33
C ASP A 528 -11.08 -23.97 -19.03
N THR A 529 -11.32 -23.08 -20.00
CA THR A 529 -10.96 -21.64 -19.94
C THR A 529 -12.18 -20.77 -19.70
N THR A 530 -13.35 -21.36 -19.47
CA THR A 530 -14.57 -20.64 -19.12
C THR A 530 -14.38 -19.92 -17.79
N ILE A 531 -14.60 -18.61 -17.79
CA ILE A 531 -14.58 -17.81 -16.56
C ILE A 531 -15.81 -18.21 -15.73
N PRO A 532 -15.67 -18.49 -14.41
CA PRO A 532 -16.81 -18.85 -13.57
C PRO A 532 -17.95 -17.82 -13.68
N ALA A 533 -19.16 -18.30 -13.94
CA ALA A 533 -20.32 -17.48 -14.28
C ALA A 533 -20.62 -16.39 -13.24
N PHE A 534 -20.44 -16.69 -11.95
CA PHE A 534 -20.69 -15.73 -10.88
C PHE A 534 -19.81 -14.46 -10.95
N PHE A 535 -18.62 -14.52 -11.56
CA PHE A 535 -17.83 -13.30 -11.80
C PHE A 535 -18.41 -12.42 -12.91
N ARG A 536 -19.20 -12.99 -13.81
CA ARG A 536 -19.82 -12.30 -14.95
C ARG A 536 -21.22 -11.80 -14.63
N GLU A 537 -21.94 -12.52 -13.77
CA GLU A 537 -23.36 -12.37 -13.57
C GLU A 537 -23.72 -11.73 -12.23
N GLU A 538 -22.91 -11.94 -11.18
CA GLU A 538 -23.24 -11.48 -9.84
C GLU A 538 -22.53 -10.17 -9.49
N LEU A 539 -23.31 -9.15 -9.15
CA LEU A 539 -22.81 -7.85 -8.70
C LEU A 539 -22.05 -7.96 -7.38
N VAL A 540 -20.88 -7.34 -7.29
CA VAL A 540 -20.12 -7.23 -6.04
C VAL A 540 -20.38 -5.89 -5.34
N ALA A 541 -20.64 -5.92 -4.03
CA ALA A 541 -20.74 -4.72 -3.20
C ALA A 541 -19.35 -4.16 -2.83
N PRO A 542 -19.19 -2.85 -2.57
CA PRO A 542 -20.19 -1.77 -2.71
C PRO A 542 -20.29 -1.21 -4.13
N THR A 543 -19.52 -1.75 -5.10
CA THR A 543 -19.37 -1.13 -6.43
C THR A 543 -20.43 -1.51 -7.44
N SER A 544 -21.23 -2.53 -7.16
CA SER A 544 -22.19 -3.12 -8.09
C SER A 544 -21.55 -3.46 -9.44
N SER A 545 -20.35 -4.05 -9.41
CA SER A 545 -19.57 -4.36 -10.62
C SER A 545 -19.50 -5.86 -10.88
N VAL A 546 -19.23 -6.22 -12.14
CA VAL A 546 -18.94 -7.57 -12.62
C VAL A 546 -17.65 -7.55 -13.46
N PHE A 547 -17.08 -8.72 -13.73
CA PHE A 547 -15.96 -8.85 -14.66
C PHE A 547 -16.48 -8.84 -16.11
N ASP A 548 -16.48 -7.69 -16.77
CA ASP A 548 -17.08 -7.47 -18.11
C ASP A 548 -16.04 -7.27 -19.24
N VAL A 549 -14.76 -7.56 -18.97
CA VAL A 549 -13.71 -7.55 -20.00
C VAL A 549 -14.00 -8.65 -21.02
N ASP A 550 -13.75 -8.39 -22.29
CA ASP A 550 -14.03 -9.35 -23.36
C ASP A 550 -13.07 -10.54 -23.27
N GLU A 551 -13.62 -11.77 -23.23
CA GLU A 551 -12.79 -12.97 -23.08
C GLU A 551 -11.91 -13.25 -24.29
N ALA A 552 -12.35 -12.88 -25.49
CA ALA A 552 -11.51 -13.00 -26.67
C ALA A 552 -10.32 -12.04 -26.58
N GLU A 553 -10.50 -10.84 -26.03
CA GLU A 553 -9.38 -9.93 -25.76
C GLU A 553 -8.43 -10.50 -24.70
N VAL A 554 -8.95 -11.09 -23.61
CA VAL A 554 -8.13 -11.76 -22.57
C VAL A 554 -7.32 -12.89 -23.18
N ARG A 555 -7.94 -13.77 -23.98
CA ARG A 555 -7.24 -14.88 -24.67
C ARG A 555 -6.17 -14.39 -25.65
N ASN A 556 -6.38 -13.22 -26.25
CA ASN A 556 -5.48 -12.63 -27.23
C ASN A 556 -4.42 -11.70 -26.62
N LEU A 557 -4.39 -11.49 -25.29
CA LEU A 557 -3.46 -10.60 -24.61
C LEU A 557 -2.00 -10.80 -25.05
N TRP A 558 -1.59 -12.05 -25.20
CA TRP A 558 -0.21 -12.42 -25.52
C TRP A 558 0.24 -11.99 -26.93
N LYS A 559 -0.69 -11.65 -27.84
CA LYS A 559 -0.36 -11.05 -29.15
C LYS A 559 0.31 -9.68 -29.02
N GLY A 560 0.11 -8.99 -27.90
CA GLY A 560 0.77 -7.71 -27.60
C GLY A 560 2.19 -7.83 -27.04
N LEU A 561 2.67 -9.04 -26.74
CA LEU A 561 3.94 -9.24 -26.02
C LEU A 561 5.13 -8.66 -26.78
N ASP A 562 5.22 -8.93 -28.09
CA ASP A 562 6.36 -8.50 -28.91
C ASP A 562 6.35 -6.99 -29.20
N THR A 563 5.16 -6.43 -29.38
CA THR A 563 4.96 -4.99 -29.66
C THR A 563 5.05 -4.13 -28.40
N PHE A 564 4.91 -4.71 -27.21
CA PHE A 564 5.02 -3.97 -25.95
C PHE A 564 6.35 -3.20 -25.87
N ARG A 565 6.27 -1.94 -25.44
CA ARG A 565 7.41 -1.09 -25.06
C ARG A 565 7.03 -0.39 -23.77
N GLU A 566 7.98 -0.25 -22.85
CA GLU A 566 7.75 0.57 -21.68
C GLU A 566 7.61 2.04 -22.13
N LYS A 567 6.56 2.70 -21.66
CA LYS A 567 6.37 4.12 -21.92
C LYS A 567 7.32 4.92 -21.03
N LYS A 568 8.24 5.67 -21.63
CA LYS A 568 9.06 6.63 -20.89
C LYS A 568 8.15 7.69 -20.28
N LYS A 569 8.26 7.92 -18.97
CA LYS A 569 7.59 9.03 -18.31
C LYS A 569 8.18 10.33 -18.88
N VAL A 570 7.30 11.18 -19.37
CA VAL A 570 7.64 12.58 -19.68
C VAL A 570 7.42 13.36 -18.40
N TRP A 571 8.41 14.15 -17.98
CA TRP A 571 8.23 15.07 -16.87
C TRP A 571 7.29 16.20 -17.30
N GLU A 572 6.21 16.40 -16.55
CA GLU A 572 5.22 17.44 -16.79
C GLU A 572 4.91 18.18 -15.48
N ILE A 573 4.73 19.50 -15.57
CA ILE A 573 4.20 20.33 -14.48
C ILE A 573 2.75 20.65 -14.82
N ARG A 574 1.83 20.32 -13.91
CA ARG A 574 0.39 20.63 -14.06
C ARG A 574 0.01 21.72 -13.08
N ILE A 575 -0.27 22.92 -13.59
CA ILE A 575 -0.83 24.01 -12.78
C ILE A 575 -2.32 23.71 -12.55
N PRO A 576 -2.79 23.62 -11.30
CA PRO A 576 -4.19 23.31 -11.01
C PRO A 576 -5.12 24.45 -11.45
N PRO A 577 -6.41 24.15 -11.71
CA PRO A 577 -7.38 25.20 -11.99
C PRO A 577 -7.55 26.12 -10.77
N MET A 578 -7.83 27.39 -11.02
CA MET A 578 -8.04 28.41 -9.98
C MET A 578 -9.51 28.88 -9.99
N PRO A 579 -10.07 29.27 -8.82
CA PRO A 579 -11.34 29.97 -8.80
C PRO A 579 -11.21 31.35 -9.47
N ASP A 580 -12.34 31.94 -9.85
CA ASP A 580 -12.40 33.39 -10.07
C ASP A 580 -12.16 34.08 -8.71
N ILE A 581 -11.27 35.07 -8.65
CA ILE A 581 -10.84 35.70 -7.39
C ILE A 581 -11.20 37.18 -7.42
N LEU A 582 -11.96 37.60 -6.41
CA LEU A 582 -12.13 38.99 -6.02
C LEU A 582 -11.36 39.22 -4.74
N MET A 583 -10.32 40.05 -4.78
CA MET A 583 -9.52 40.38 -3.61
C MET A 583 -9.35 41.89 -3.44
N GLY A 584 -9.59 42.38 -2.24
CA GLY A 584 -9.40 43.78 -1.88
C GLY A 584 -10.37 44.23 -0.81
N GLU A 585 -10.13 45.41 -0.24
CA GLU A 585 -11.01 46.00 0.76
C GLU A 585 -12.38 46.35 0.16
N GLY A 586 -13.45 45.83 0.74
CA GLY A 586 -14.83 46.13 0.33
C GLY A 586 -15.31 45.41 -0.93
N VAL A 587 -14.51 44.49 -1.51
CA VAL A 587 -14.85 43.77 -2.74
C VAL A 587 -16.09 42.89 -2.59
N ALA A 588 -16.47 42.49 -1.38
CA ALA A 588 -17.70 41.74 -1.13
C ALA A 588 -18.93 42.45 -1.70
N ARG A 589 -18.94 43.79 -1.72
CA ARG A 589 -20.04 44.61 -2.29
C ARG A 589 -20.25 44.41 -3.79
N SER A 590 -19.23 43.90 -4.50
CA SER A 590 -19.27 43.66 -5.94
C SER A 590 -19.58 42.20 -6.32
N MET A 591 -19.59 41.27 -5.35
CA MET A 591 -19.71 39.83 -5.63
C MET A 591 -21.05 39.45 -6.29
N GLY A 592 -22.13 40.18 -5.98
CA GLY A 592 -23.46 39.87 -6.48
C GLY A 592 -23.57 39.90 -8.01
N ARG A 593 -22.73 40.68 -8.71
CA ARG A 593 -22.66 40.63 -10.19
C ARG A 593 -22.16 39.28 -10.68
N LYS A 594 -21.00 38.83 -10.19
CA LYS A 594 -20.41 37.54 -10.56
C LYS A 594 -21.31 36.36 -10.18
N ILE A 595 -22.00 36.43 -9.04
CA ILE A 595 -22.94 35.39 -8.62
C ILE A 595 -24.14 35.28 -9.59
N ARG A 596 -24.67 36.41 -10.09
CA ARG A 596 -25.74 36.38 -11.11
C ARG A 596 -25.27 35.79 -12.43
N ASP A 597 -24.02 36.04 -12.84
CA ASP A 597 -23.46 35.48 -14.08
C ASP A 597 -23.43 33.93 -14.03
N MET A 598 -23.41 33.35 -12.82
CA MET A 598 -23.53 31.91 -12.56
C MET A 598 -24.98 31.40 -12.54
N LYS A 599 -25.96 32.25 -12.85
CA LYS A 599 -27.41 31.98 -12.84
C LYS A 599 -27.95 31.57 -11.46
N VAL A 600 -27.31 32.05 -10.39
CA VAL A 600 -27.77 31.85 -9.01
C VAL A 600 -28.79 32.93 -8.65
N SER A 601 -29.96 32.52 -8.17
CA SER A 601 -31.05 33.39 -7.73
C SER A 601 -31.29 33.31 -6.22
N LYS A 602 -30.93 32.19 -5.58
CA LYS A 602 -31.05 31.99 -4.14
C LYS A 602 -29.86 31.22 -3.58
N ILE A 603 -29.15 31.84 -2.64
CA ILE A 603 -27.96 31.31 -1.98
C ILE A 603 -28.36 30.62 -0.67
N PHE A 604 -27.78 29.45 -0.43
CA PHE A 604 -27.73 28.85 0.90
C PHE A 604 -26.41 29.28 1.57
N LEU A 605 -26.50 30.18 2.54
CA LEU A 605 -25.37 30.78 3.25
C LEU A 605 -25.07 29.94 4.49
N VAL A 606 -23.97 29.18 4.46
CA VAL A 606 -23.49 28.42 5.62
C VAL A 606 -22.45 29.22 6.39
N THR A 607 -22.62 29.31 7.71
CA THR A 607 -21.75 30.10 8.57
C THR A 607 -21.76 29.61 10.01
N ASP A 608 -20.76 30.01 10.80
CA ASP A 608 -20.70 29.69 12.21
C ASP A 608 -21.59 30.62 13.05
N PRO A 609 -21.96 30.21 14.28
CA PRO A 609 -22.80 31.02 15.16
C PRO A 609 -22.23 32.41 15.47
N PHE A 610 -20.91 32.60 15.47
CA PHE A 610 -20.28 33.90 15.78
C PHE A 610 -20.44 34.88 14.61
N MET A 611 -20.25 34.44 13.37
CA MET A 611 -20.46 35.29 12.18
C MET A 611 -21.92 35.71 12.01
N PHE A 612 -22.86 34.88 12.44
CA PHE A 612 -24.26 35.27 12.52
C PHE A 612 -24.53 36.30 13.63
N LYS A 613 -24.09 36.01 14.87
CA LYS A 613 -24.30 36.89 16.04
C LYS A 613 -23.60 38.25 15.92
N SER A 614 -22.47 38.31 15.21
CA SER A 614 -21.75 39.57 14.93
C SER A 614 -22.41 40.44 13.86
N GLY A 615 -23.48 39.95 13.20
CA GLY A 615 -24.19 40.66 12.14
C GLY A 615 -23.55 40.55 10.76
N ARG A 616 -22.37 39.90 10.62
CA ARG A 616 -21.67 39.74 9.34
C ARG A 616 -22.45 38.88 8.34
N ALA A 617 -23.11 37.82 8.81
CA ALA A 617 -23.98 37.02 7.93
C ALA A 617 -25.14 37.85 7.36
N ASN A 618 -25.75 38.71 8.18
CA ASN A 618 -26.83 39.60 7.75
C ASN A 618 -26.33 40.70 6.80
N GLU A 619 -25.10 41.21 7.02
CA GLU A 619 -24.44 42.14 6.10
C GLU A 619 -24.28 41.51 4.70
N VAL A 620 -23.76 40.28 4.64
CA VAL A 620 -23.60 39.50 3.39
C VAL A 620 -24.95 39.24 2.72
N ALA A 621 -25.95 38.79 3.47
CA ALA A 621 -27.31 38.59 2.95
C ALA A 621 -27.90 39.91 2.40
N GLY A 622 -27.63 41.05 3.05
CA GLY A 622 -28.02 42.37 2.56
C GLY A 622 -27.34 42.77 1.25
N ILE A 623 -26.05 42.44 1.08
CA ILE A 623 -25.31 42.65 -0.19
C ILE A 623 -25.92 41.80 -1.32
N LEU A 624 -26.22 40.53 -1.04
CA LEU A 624 -26.87 39.63 -2.00
C LEU A 624 -28.27 40.14 -2.38
N LYS A 625 -29.07 40.57 -1.41
CA LYS A 625 -30.42 41.10 -1.64
C LYS A 625 -30.40 42.35 -2.54
N LYS A 626 -29.46 43.28 -2.33
CA LYS A 626 -29.26 44.45 -3.21
C LYS A 626 -28.91 44.07 -4.65
N SER A 627 -28.41 42.85 -4.84
CA SER A 627 -28.08 42.26 -6.12
C SER A 627 -29.20 41.38 -6.70
N GLY A 628 -30.39 41.37 -6.10
CA GLY A 628 -31.52 40.54 -6.54
C GLY A 628 -31.34 39.05 -6.26
N ILE A 629 -30.46 38.69 -5.30
CA ILE A 629 -30.20 37.30 -4.89
C ILE A 629 -30.75 37.11 -3.47
N GLU A 630 -31.66 36.16 -3.30
CA GLU A 630 -32.16 35.77 -1.98
C GLU A 630 -31.12 34.95 -1.22
N ALA A 631 -31.16 34.97 0.11
CA ALA A 631 -30.24 34.21 0.96
C ALA A 631 -31.00 33.52 2.09
N GLU A 632 -30.80 32.20 2.20
CA GLU A 632 -31.20 31.39 3.34
C GLU A 632 -29.99 31.17 4.23
N ILE A 633 -30.08 31.49 5.53
CA ILE A 633 -28.91 31.45 6.43
C ILE A 633 -28.96 30.19 7.30
N PHE A 634 -27.92 29.36 7.20
CA PHE A 634 -27.65 28.24 8.09
C PHE A 634 -26.46 28.57 8.99
N ALA A 635 -26.74 28.92 10.25
CA ALA A 635 -25.77 29.46 11.21
C ALA A 635 -25.29 28.44 12.26
N GLU A 636 -25.32 27.15 11.94
CA GLU A 636 -25.03 26.06 12.88
C GLU A 636 -23.66 25.42 12.66
N VAL A 637 -22.77 25.99 11.83
CA VAL A 637 -21.46 25.38 11.55
C VAL A 637 -20.62 25.32 12.83
N GLU A 638 -20.31 24.10 13.27
CA GLU A 638 -19.37 23.83 14.35
C GLU A 638 -17.92 23.67 13.82
N PRO A 639 -16.89 23.96 14.64
CA PRO A 639 -15.51 23.60 14.30
C PRO A 639 -15.40 22.12 13.99
N ASP A 640 -14.59 21.76 12.99
CA ASP A 640 -14.40 20.38 12.53
C ASP A 640 -15.74 19.68 12.18
N PRO A 641 -16.46 20.18 11.15
CA PRO A 641 -17.87 19.88 10.92
C PRO A 641 -18.11 18.38 10.76
N PRO A 642 -19.07 17.79 11.49
CA PRO A 642 -19.34 16.37 11.41
C PRO A 642 -20.26 16.04 10.21
N ILE A 643 -20.24 14.78 9.78
CA ILE A 643 -21.09 14.30 8.66
C ILE A 643 -22.57 14.65 8.90
N GLU A 644 -23.06 14.49 10.13
CA GLU A 644 -24.46 14.74 10.48
C GLU A 644 -24.88 16.20 10.26
N LEU A 645 -23.95 17.15 10.40
CA LEU A 645 -24.21 18.56 10.10
C LEU A 645 -24.42 18.76 8.60
N ILE A 646 -23.60 18.12 7.77
CA ILE A 646 -23.72 18.18 6.31
C ILE A 646 -25.03 17.57 5.82
N GLU A 647 -25.47 16.46 6.43
CA GLU A 647 -26.76 15.84 6.12
C GLU A 647 -27.95 16.77 6.43
N ARG A 648 -27.96 17.40 7.61
CA ARG A 648 -29.01 18.36 7.99
C ARG A 648 -29.03 19.59 7.08
N ALA A 649 -27.87 20.18 6.81
CA ALA A 649 -27.73 21.31 5.89
C ALA A 649 -28.19 20.92 4.47
N GLY A 650 -27.90 19.69 4.03
CA GLY A 650 -28.31 19.15 2.73
C GLY A 650 -29.82 18.99 2.58
N ALA A 651 -30.52 18.61 3.64
CA ALA A 651 -31.98 18.55 3.66
C ALA A 651 -32.59 19.97 3.52
N LEU A 652 -32.15 20.92 4.35
CA LEU A 652 -32.62 22.30 4.31
C LEU A 652 -32.31 23.00 2.97
N TYR A 653 -31.15 22.74 2.38
CA TYR A 653 -30.80 23.26 1.05
C TYR A 653 -31.86 22.87 0.00
N LYS A 654 -32.31 21.60 0.03
CA LYS A 654 -33.31 21.09 -0.91
C LYS A 654 -34.70 21.66 -0.64
N GLU A 655 -35.08 21.78 0.63
CA GLU A 655 -36.39 22.33 1.04
C GLU A 655 -36.54 23.81 0.67
N THR A 656 -35.46 24.58 0.76
CA THR A 656 -35.48 26.05 0.60
C THR A 656 -35.37 26.50 -0.86
N GLY A 657 -35.15 25.58 -1.80
CA GLY A 657 -35.06 25.86 -3.24
C GLY A 657 -33.81 26.67 -3.63
N CYS A 658 -32.76 26.65 -2.80
CA CYS A 658 -31.49 27.29 -3.12
C CYS A 658 -30.83 26.65 -4.35
N ASN A 659 -30.15 27.46 -5.16
CA ASN A 659 -29.43 27.00 -6.37
C ASN A 659 -27.95 27.42 -6.39
N GLY A 660 -27.45 28.01 -5.30
CA GLY A 660 -26.03 28.25 -5.05
C GLY A 660 -25.70 28.14 -3.56
N ILE A 661 -24.43 27.96 -3.23
CA ILE A 661 -23.94 27.82 -1.85
C ILE A 661 -22.90 28.90 -1.59
N LEU A 662 -22.99 29.59 -0.44
CA LEU A 662 -21.97 30.53 0.03
C LEU A 662 -21.46 30.10 1.41
N GLY A 663 -20.16 29.82 1.52
CA GLY A 663 -19.48 29.66 2.79
C GLY A 663 -18.98 31.00 3.31
N LEU A 664 -19.45 31.41 4.48
CA LEU A 664 -18.96 32.58 5.21
C LEU A 664 -18.33 32.13 6.53
N GLY A 665 -17.02 32.27 6.68
CA GLY A 665 -16.34 31.93 7.92
C GLY A 665 -14.88 31.49 7.73
N GLY A 666 -14.36 30.78 8.72
CA GLY A 666 -13.07 30.10 8.61
C GLY A 666 -13.16 28.76 7.87
N GLY A 667 -12.10 27.96 7.96
CA GLY A 667 -11.98 26.67 7.25
C GLY A 667 -13.20 25.75 7.40
N SER A 668 -13.75 25.61 8.60
CA SER A 668 -14.94 24.77 8.86
C SER A 668 -16.18 25.20 8.06
N SER A 669 -16.43 26.51 7.92
CA SER A 669 -17.56 27.02 7.12
C SER A 669 -17.34 26.84 5.62
N LEU A 670 -16.10 27.01 5.15
CA LEU A 670 -15.75 26.82 3.74
C LEU A 670 -15.81 25.34 3.34
N ASP A 671 -15.32 24.46 4.21
CA ASP A 671 -15.37 23.01 4.01
C ASP A 671 -16.80 22.49 4.10
N THR A 672 -17.63 23.05 4.99
CA THR A 672 -19.08 22.80 5.01
C THR A 672 -19.72 23.18 3.68
N ALA A 673 -19.40 24.34 3.10
CA ALA A 673 -19.95 24.77 1.82
C ALA A 673 -19.59 23.80 0.68
N LYS A 674 -18.32 23.37 0.63
CA LYS A 674 -17.82 22.41 -0.38
C LYS A 674 -18.50 21.04 -0.25
N THR A 675 -18.58 20.52 0.97
CA THR A 675 -19.12 19.19 1.25
C THR A 675 -20.64 19.14 1.19
N LEU A 676 -21.32 20.26 1.49
CA LEU A 676 -22.73 20.43 1.18
C LEU A 676 -22.98 20.31 -0.33
N GLY A 677 -22.13 20.94 -1.16
CA GLY A 677 -22.19 20.81 -2.62
C GLY A 677 -22.07 19.36 -3.09
N LEU A 678 -21.19 18.57 -2.45
CA LEU A 678 -21.10 17.12 -2.69
C LEU A 678 -22.41 16.43 -2.31
N ARG A 679 -22.86 16.68 -1.08
CA ARG A 679 -24.00 15.99 -0.48
C ARG A 679 -25.29 16.18 -1.26
N VAL A 680 -25.58 17.39 -1.73
CA VAL A 680 -26.83 17.69 -2.42
C VAL A 680 -26.86 17.15 -3.85
N THR A 681 -25.71 16.76 -4.41
CA THR A 681 -25.57 16.29 -5.79
C THR A 681 -25.24 14.81 -5.93
N HIS A 682 -24.73 14.18 -4.87
CA HIS A 682 -24.29 12.79 -4.88
C HIS A 682 -25.03 11.96 -3.80
N PRO A 683 -25.55 10.76 -4.12
CA PRO A 683 -26.20 9.86 -3.16
C PRO A 683 -25.18 9.04 -2.34
N GLY A 684 -25.62 8.31 -1.32
CA GLY A 684 -24.75 7.42 -0.53
C GLY A 684 -24.12 8.08 0.71
N ASP A 685 -23.28 7.31 1.41
CA ASP A 685 -22.59 7.76 2.62
C ASP A 685 -21.40 8.67 2.25
N MET A 686 -21.23 9.80 2.97
CA MET A 686 -20.12 10.73 2.76
C MET A 686 -18.73 10.07 2.85
N ARG A 687 -18.58 9.01 3.65
CA ARG A 687 -17.34 8.22 3.81
C ARG A 687 -16.92 7.53 2.52
N GLU A 688 -17.86 7.28 1.60
CA GLU A 688 -17.56 6.68 0.30
C GLU A 688 -16.75 7.57 -0.63
N TYR A 689 -16.71 8.88 -0.34
CA TYR A 689 -16.03 9.91 -1.13
C TYR A 689 -14.66 10.28 -0.56
N GLU A 690 -14.24 9.66 0.55
CA GLU A 690 -12.96 9.90 1.20
C GLU A 690 -11.76 9.66 0.27
N GLY A 691 -10.76 10.55 0.34
CA GLY A 691 -9.59 10.52 -0.54
C GLY A 691 -8.77 9.24 -0.42
N ILE A 692 -8.56 8.73 0.80
CA ILE A 692 -7.70 7.56 1.07
C ILE A 692 -8.27 6.24 0.51
N VAL A 693 -9.59 6.18 0.29
CA VAL A 693 -10.27 5.02 -0.31
C VAL A 693 -10.58 5.22 -1.80
N GLY A 694 -9.96 6.23 -2.44
CA GLY A 694 -10.17 6.54 -3.86
C GLY A 694 -11.52 7.21 -4.16
N GLY A 695 -12.21 7.73 -3.15
CA GLY A 695 -13.55 8.31 -3.28
C GLY A 695 -13.61 9.56 -4.17
N GLY A 696 -12.50 10.28 -4.34
CA GLY A 696 -12.40 11.42 -5.27
C GLY A 696 -12.78 11.06 -6.71
N GLY A 697 -12.53 9.83 -7.15
CA GLY A 697 -12.94 9.33 -8.47
C GLY A 697 -14.45 9.13 -8.64
N LYS A 698 -15.23 9.12 -7.55
CA LYS A 698 -16.70 9.04 -7.56
C LYS A 698 -17.35 10.43 -7.69
N ILE A 699 -16.59 11.51 -7.51
CA ILE A 699 -17.10 12.89 -7.48
C ILE A 699 -17.17 13.43 -8.91
N LYS A 700 -18.39 13.72 -9.38
CA LYS A 700 -18.69 14.18 -10.75
C LYS A 700 -18.86 15.71 -10.80
N PRO A 701 -18.64 16.35 -11.97
CA PRO A 701 -18.75 17.81 -12.14
C PRO A 701 -20.20 18.34 -12.20
N ILE A 702 -21.05 17.95 -11.25
CA ILE A 702 -22.49 18.29 -11.21
C ILE A 702 -22.86 19.20 -10.03
N PHE A 703 -21.88 19.93 -9.48
CA PHE A 703 -22.01 20.76 -8.29
C PHE A 703 -22.81 22.06 -8.56
N PRO A 704 -23.62 22.54 -7.59
CA PRO A 704 -24.09 23.92 -7.61
C PRO A 704 -22.89 24.89 -7.51
N PRO A 705 -23.00 26.14 -7.99
CA PRO A 705 -21.96 27.14 -7.78
C PRO A 705 -21.65 27.33 -6.28
N ILE A 706 -20.40 27.09 -5.90
CA ILE A 706 -19.87 27.32 -4.55
C ILE A 706 -19.11 28.65 -4.53
N ILE A 707 -19.44 29.50 -3.58
CA ILE A 707 -18.77 30.78 -3.32
C ILE A 707 -18.16 30.72 -1.92
N CYS A 708 -16.90 31.14 -1.79
CA CYS A 708 -16.22 31.21 -0.51
C CYS A 708 -15.89 32.66 -0.15
N LEU A 709 -16.29 33.08 1.06
CA LEU A 709 -15.94 34.38 1.66
C LEU A 709 -15.20 34.10 2.98
N PRO A 710 -13.86 33.96 2.96
CA PRO A 710 -13.09 33.69 4.15
C PRO A 710 -13.14 34.85 5.13
N THR A 711 -13.31 34.54 6.41
CA THR A 711 -13.23 35.51 7.52
C THR A 711 -11.97 35.30 8.37
N THR A 712 -11.13 34.34 7.98
CA THR A 712 -9.84 34.02 8.61
C THR A 712 -8.74 33.88 7.58
N SER A 713 -7.48 34.10 7.97
CA SER A 713 -6.32 34.08 7.07
C SER A 713 -5.39 32.90 7.38
N GLY A 714 -5.91 31.66 7.28
CA GLY A 714 -5.16 30.42 7.59
C GLY A 714 -5.21 29.37 6.49
N THR A 715 -6.35 28.69 6.36
CA THR A 715 -6.45 27.44 5.58
C THR A 715 -6.33 27.60 4.06
N GLY A 716 -6.66 28.78 3.52
CA GLY A 716 -6.77 28.99 2.07
C GLY A 716 -7.80 28.08 1.40
N SER A 717 -8.83 27.62 2.14
CA SER A 717 -9.87 26.72 1.62
C SER A 717 -10.62 27.33 0.43
N GLU A 718 -10.65 28.64 0.30
CA GLU A 718 -11.26 29.34 -0.84
C GLU A 718 -10.57 29.11 -2.19
N VAL A 719 -9.36 28.53 -2.24
CA VAL A 719 -8.62 28.29 -3.50
C VAL A 719 -8.23 26.83 -3.76
N ASN A 720 -8.51 25.92 -2.83
CA ASN A 720 -8.01 24.54 -2.88
C ASN A 720 -9.11 23.48 -3.08
N PRO A 721 -8.77 22.27 -3.57
CA PRO A 721 -9.69 21.16 -3.81
C PRO A 721 -9.98 20.29 -2.58
N CYS A 722 -9.57 20.69 -1.37
CA CYS A 722 -9.69 19.87 -0.16
C CYS A 722 -10.87 20.32 0.70
N ALA A 723 -11.47 19.38 1.44
CA ALA A 723 -12.39 19.67 2.52
C ALA A 723 -12.26 18.60 3.63
N VAL A 724 -12.34 19.01 4.89
CA VAL A 724 -12.18 18.12 6.05
C VAL A 724 -13.52 17.97 6.78
N LEU A 725 -13.88 16.74 7.10
CA LEU A 725 -15.04 16.40 7.93
C LEU A 725 -14.64 15.52 9.11
N THR A 726 -15.42 15.58 10.18
CA THR A 726 -15.31 14.69 11.33
C THR A 726 -16.24 13.48 11.17
N ASP A 727 -15.69 12.29 11.37
CA ASP A 727 -16.45 11.06 11.46
C ASP A 727 -16.54 10.59 12.93
N LYS A 728 -17.66 10.94 13.58
CA LYS A 728 -17.93 10.57 14.97
C LYS A 728 -18.00 9.06 15.20
N ALA A 729 -18.29 8.27 14.17
CA ALA A 729 -18.37 6.80 14.29
C ALA A 729 -16.99 6.13 14.25
N ARG A 730 -16.02 6.73 13.55
CA ARG A 730 -14.62 6.23 13.45
C ARG A 730 -13.65 6.96 14.38
N ASP A 731 -14.12 7.98 15.10
CA ASP A 731 -13.33 8.87 15.95
C ASP A 731 -12.10 9.46 15.23
N LEU A 732 -12.32 9.95 14.00
CA LEU A 732 -11.27 10.53 13.18
C LEU A 732 -11.78 11.66 12.28
N LYS A 733 -10.84 12.49 11.82
CA LYS A 733 -11.06 13.44 10.72
C LYS A 733 -10.65 12.79 9.41
N PHE A 734 -11.42 12.99 8.36
CA PHE A 734 -11.10 12.49 7.03
C PHE A 734 -11.15 13.59 5.98
N ILE A 735 -10.34 13.42 4.94
CA ILE A 735 -10.16 14.41 3.88
C ILE A 735 -10.92 13.96 2.64
N LEU A 736 -11.76 14.84 2.14
CA LEU A 736 -12.38 14.75 0.83
C LEU A 736 -11.56 15.62 -0.14
N MET A 737 -11.18 15.09 -1.29
CA MET A 737 -10.36 15.82 -2.27
C MET A 737 -10.89 15.65 -3.69
N SER A 738 -11.21 16.78 -4.34
CA SER A 738 -11.62 16.82 -5.74
C SER A 738 -11.44 18.22 -6.32
N ASN A 739 -10.99 18.31 -7.57
CA ASN A 739 -10.94 19.59 -8.30
C ASN A 739 -12.34 20.24 -8.43
N HIS A 740 -13.42 19.48 -8.21
CA HIS A 740 -14.77 20.01 -8.20
C HIS A 740 -15.14 20.77 -6.91
N PHE A 741 -14.32 20.67 -5.86
CA PHE A 741 -14.46 21.49 -4.64
C PHE A 741 -13.83 22.87 -4.75
N ILE A 742 -13.00 23.10 -5.77
CA ILE A 742 -12.45 24.43 -6.02
C ILE A 742 -13.65 25.37 -6.27
N PRO A 743 -13.83 26.43 -5.46
CA PRO A 743 -14.99 27.30 -5.58
C PRO A 743 -15.10 27.91 -6.97
N LYS A 744 -16.32 28.29 -7.37
CA LYS A 744 -16.50 29.09 -8.59
C LYS A 744 -16.03 30.53 -8.38
N LEU A 745 -16.16 31.05 -7.16
CA LEU A 745 -15.74 32.39 -6.78
C LEU A 745 -15.16 32.40 -5.36
N ALA A 746 -13.96 32.97 -5.21
CA ALA A 746 -13.36 33.34 -3.93
C ALA A 746 -13.47 34.85 -3.73
N VAL A 747 -14.15 35.29 -2.67
CA VAL A 747 -14.36 36.70 -2.30
C VAL A 747 -13.51 37.01 -1.08
N ILE A 748 -12.29 37.46 -1.31
CA ILE A 748 -11.28 37.70 -0.28
C ILE A 748 -11.33 39.19 0.10
N ASP A 749 -12.18 39.51 1.07
CA ASP A 749 -12.36 40.87 1.58
C ASP A 749 -11.78 41.00 3.00
N PRO A 750 -10.60 41.65 3.17
CA PRO A 750 -9.94 41.78 4.47
C PRO A 750 -10.79 42.48 5.54
N LEU A 751 -11.88 43.18 5.20
CA LEU A 751 -12.79 43.77 6.20
C LEU A 751 -13.46 42.71 7.08
N PHE A 752 -13.63 41.50 6.56
CA PHE A 752 -14.24 40.38 7.29
C PHE A 752 -13.26 39.68 8.22
N THR A 753 -11.96 40.00 8.17
CA THR A 753 -10.95 39.45 9.09
C THR A 753 -10.68 40.37 10.29
N LYS A 754 -11.18 41.61 10.26
CA LYS A 754 -11.06 42.60 11.36
C LYS A 754 -11.66 42.12 12.69
N THR A 755 -12.67 41.25 12.63
CA THR A 755 -13.33 40.69 13.83
C THR A 755 -12.58 39.51 14.44
N MET A 756 -11.44 39.09 13.88
CA MET A 756 -10.64 38.00 14.47
C MET A 756 -10.04 38.44 15.80
N PRO A 757 -10.22 37.66 16.88
CA PRO A 757 -9.52 37.92 18.13
C PRO A 757 -8.00 37.74 17.95
N PRO A 758 -7.17 38.31 18.85
CA PRO A 758 -5.72 38.23 18.74
C PRO A 758 -5.20 36.79 18.65
N GLY A 759 -5.73 35.88 19.47
CA GLY A 759 -5.36 34.46 19.45
C GLY A 759 -5.65 33.79 18.10
N LEU A 760 -6.82 34.03 17.51
CA LEU A 760 -7.16 33.47 16.19
C LEU A 760 -6.30 34.07 15.07
N THR A 761 -5.92 35.35 15.19
CA THR A 761 -5.00 36.00 14.24
C THR A 761 -3.64 35.30 14.22
N ILE A 762 -3.12 34.95 15.40
CA ILE A 762 -1.88 34.17 15.55
C ILE A 762 -2.05 32.78 14.96
N GLU A 763 -3.04 32.02 15.45
CA GLU A 763 -3.27 30.62 15.09
C GLU A 763 -3.48 30.46 13.58
N SER A 764 -4.28 31.32 12.94
CA SER A 764 -4.47 31.28 11.49
C SER A 764 -3.21 31.71 10.71
N GLY A 765 -2.46 32.69 11.22
CA GLY A 765 -1.24 33.15 10.57
C GLY A 765 -0.13 32.10 10.57
N VAL A 766 0.00 31.35 11.67
CA VAL A 766 0.95 30.23 11.79
C VAL A 766 0.52 29.03 10.95
N ASP A 767 -0.78 28.76 10.86
CA ASP A 767 -1.33 27.75 9.96
C ASP A 767 -0.99 28.06 8.48
N ALA A 768 -1.22 29.29 8.02
CA ALA A 768 -0.80 29.74 6.69
C ALA A 768 0.72 29.63 6.47
N LEU A 769 1.52 29.93 7.51
CA LEU A 769 2.97 29.79 7.44
C LEU A 769 3.40 28.32 7.30
N SER A 770 2.71 27.43 8.03
CA SER A 770 2.92 25.98 7.98
C SER A 770 2.65 25.43 6.58
N HIS A 771 1.51 25.80 6.00
CA HIS A 771 1.16 25.46 4.61
C HIS A 771 2.23 25.91 3.60
N CYS A 772 2.82 27.10 3.77
CA CYS A 772 3.88 27.57 2.89
C CYS A 772 5.21 26.82 3.11
N ILE A 773 5.66 26.64 4.35
CA ILE A 773 6.97 26.03 4.66
C ILE A 773 6.94 24.55 4.30
N GLU A 774 5.97 23.79 4.80
CA GLU A 774 5.83 22.37 4.50
C GLU A 774 5.55 22.15 3.01
N GLY A 775 4.65 22.96 2.44
CA GLY A 775 4.31 22.93 1.02
C GLY A 775 5.49 23.18 0.10
N TYR A 776 6.49 24.00 0.49
CA TYR A 776 7.66 24.23 -0.35
C TYR A 776 8.56 22.99 -0.45
N VAL A 777 8.83 22.31 0.67
CA VAL A 777 9.79 21.20 0.72
C VAL A 777 9.17 19.81 0.56
N SER A 778 7.84 19.71 0.52
CA SER A 778 7.13 18.44 0.37
C SER A 778 7.62 17.62 -0.83
N LEU A 779 7.73 16.30 -0.63
CA LEU A 779 8.19 15.34 -1.63
C LEU A 779 7.06 14.67 -2.42
N ALA A 780 5.79 15.01 -2.17
CA ALA A 780 4.67 14.50 -2.99
C ALA A 780 4.85 14.81 -4.48
N THR A 781 5.43 15.97 -4.76
CA THR A 781 5.94 16.34 -6.08
C THR A 781 7.30 16.99 -5.85
N PRO A 782 8.44 16.32 -6.08
CA PRO A 782 9.75 16.82 -5.63
C PRO A 782 10.07 18.26 -6.08
N TYR A 783 9.66 18.62 -7.31
CA TYR A 783 9.85 19.96 -7.86
C TYR A 783 8.58 20.46 -8.55
N HIS A 784 8.07 21.62 -8.12
CA HIS A 784 6.93 22.29 -8.74
C HIS A 784 7.03 23.82 -8.60
N PRO A 785 7.64 24.53 -9.58
CA PRO A 785 8.04 25.94 -9.44
C PRO A 785 6.85 26.88 -9.18
N TYR A 786 5.65 26.55 -9.68
CA TYR A 786 4.46 27.33 -9.39
C TYR A 786 4.11 27.32 -7.89
N PHE A 787 4.09 26.16 -7.23
CA PHE A 787 3.73 26.05 -5.81
C PHE A 787 4.82 26.63 -4.91
N GLU A 788 6.09 26.35 -5.24
CA GLU A 788 7.25 26.90 -4.53
C GLU A 788 7.27 28.44 -4.59
N SER A 789 6.92 29.04 -5.74
CA SER A 789 6.81 30.50 -5.85
C SER A 789 5.70 31.09 -4.97
N LYS A 790 4.58 30.37 -4.80
CA LYS A 790 3.48 30.81 -3.91
C LYS A 790 3.88 30.69 -2.45
N ALA A 791 4.53 29.59 -2.07
CA ALA A 791 5.06 29.38 -0.73
C ALA A 791 5.97 30.53 -0.30
N LEU A 792 7.02 30.83 -1.08
CA LEU A 792 7.97 31.90 -0.75
C LEU A 792 7.30 33.28 -0.67
N TYR A 793 6.36 33.58 -1.59
CA TYR A 793 5.62 34.84 -1.52
C TYR A 793 4.75 34.93 -0.27
N GLY A 794 4.07 33.85 0.12
CA GLY A 794 3.30 33.78 1.36
C GLY A 794 4.16 33.99 2.60
N ILE A 795 5.32 33.31 2.71
CA ILE A 795 6.27 33.45 3.84
C ILE A 795 6.73 34.91 3.97
N LYS A 796 7.07 35.55 2.85
CA LYS A 796 7.45 36.97 2.81
C LYS A 796 6.35 37.89 3.36
N LEU A 797 5.09 37.63 3.00
CA LEU A 797 3.96 38.45 3.46
C LEU A 797 3.68 38.24 4.95
N ILE A 798 3.79 37.00 5.44
CA ILE A 798 3.62 36.65 6.86
C ILE A 798 4.71 37.31 7.71
N GLY A 799 5.97 37.15 7.32
CA GLY A 799 7.11 37.78 8.00
C GLY A 799 6.99 39.31 8.07
N ARG A 800 6.42 39.92 7.03
CA ARG A 800 6.14 41.37 7.02
C ARG A 800 5.00 41.80 7.94
N SER A 801 3.95 40.97 8.09
CA SER A 801 2.62 41.49 8.42
C SER A 801 1.92 40.82 9.59
N LEU A 802 2.32 39.60 9.99
CA LEU A 802 1.61 38.87 11.04
C LEU A 802 1.70 39.59 12.40
N ILE A 803 2.89 40.04 12.78
CA ILE A 803 3.10 40.80 14.03
C ILE A 803 2.27 42.09 14.01
N THR A 804 2.24 42.80 12.88
CA THR A 804 1.43 44.02 12.72
C THR A 804 -0.06 43.72 12.78
N ALA A 805 -0.55 42.67 12.11
CA ALA A 805 -1.95 42.28 12.16
C ALA A 805 -2.40 41.85 13.57
N TYR A 806 -1.48 41.30 14.38
CA TYR A 806 -1.70 40.96 15.78
C TYR A 806 -1.74 42.21 16.68
N ARG A 807 -0.74 43.11 16.58
CA ARG A 807 -0.62 44.30 17.44
C ARG A 807 -1.58 45.43 17.05
N GLU A 808 -1.87 45.56 15.75
CA GLU A 808 -2.72 46.60 15.16
C GLU A 808 -3.86 45.91 14.38
N PRO A 809 -4.93 45.45 15.06
CA PRO A 809 -5.97 44.64 14.43
C PRO A 809 -6.74 45.35 13.31
N ASP A 810 -6.69 46.69 13.27
CA ASP A 810 -7.29 47.58 12.28
C ASP A 810 -6.38 47.90 11.09
N ASN A 811 -5.14 47.41 11.07
CA ASN A 811 -4.19 47.67 9.99
C ASN A 811 -4.58 46.88 8.74
N MET A 812 -5.36 47.51 7.85
CA MET A 812 -5.90 46.87 6.66
C MET A 812 -4.85 46.38 5.67
N ARG A 813 -3.68 47.04 5.61
CA ARG A 813 -2.56 46.55 4.79
C ARG A 813 -2.06 45.22 5.33
N ALA A 814 -1.82 45.12 6.64
CA ALA A 814 -1.39 43.88 7.27
C ALA A 814 -2.43 42.76 7.13
N ARG A 815 -3.72 43.07 7.31
CA ARG A 815 -4.82 42.12 7.09
C ARG A 815 -4.90 41.65 5.64
N THR A 816 -4.73 42.56 4.67
CA THR A 816 -4.69 42.21 3.23
C THR A 816 -3.53 41.28 2.90
N ASP A 817 -2.36 41.55 3.47
CA ASP A 817 -1.17 40.72 3.30
C ASP A 817 -1.38 39.31 3.87
N MET A 818 -2.00 39.20 5.06
CA MET A 818 -2.32 37.90 5.65
C MET A 818 -3.35 37.12 4.81
N CYS A 819 -4.38 37.76 4.25
CA CYS A 819 -5.30 37.10 3.33
C CYS A 819 -4.57 36.55 2.08
N MET A 820 -3.68 37.35 1.48
CA MET A 820 -2.91 36.90 0.32
C MET A 820 -1.95 35.77 0.68
N ALA A 821 -1.35 35.82 1.88
CA ALA A 821 -0.50 34.76 2.39
C ALA A 821 -1.27 33.45 2.59
N ALA A 822 -2.48 33.50 3.16
CA ALA A 822 -3.34 32.33 3.33
C ALA A 822 -3.74 31.70 1.98
N LEU A 823 -4.09 32.53 0.98
CA LEU A 823 -4.30 32.07 -0.40
C LEU A 823 -3.04 31.38 -0.94
N CYS A 824 -1.88 31.99 -0.76
CA CYS A 824 -0.60 31.41 -1.19
C CYS A 824 -0.30 30.07 -0.51
N GLY A 825 -0.53 29.97 0.80
CA GLY A 825 -0.43 28.73 1.56
C GLY A 825 -1.38 27.66 1.05
N GLY A 826 -2.64 28.03 0.82
CA GLY A 826 -3.69 27.18 0.25
C GLY A 826 -3.34 26.56 -1.11
N LEU A 827 -2.54 27.27 -1.92
CA LEU A 827 -2.00 26.76 -3.17
C LEU A 827 -0.71 25.96 -2.97
N ALA A 828 0.18 26.41 -2.09
CA ALA A 828 1.46 25.78 -1.85
C ALA A 828 1.31 24.36 -1.29
N PHE A 829 0.40 24.15 -0.34
CA PHE A 829 0.24 22.83 0.29
C PHE A 829 -0.34 21.77 -0.66
N LEU A 830 -0.80 22.14 -1.86
CA LEU A 830 -1.15 21.16 -2.90
C LEU A 830 0.06 20.34 -3.38
N LYS A 831 1.28 20.83 -3.13
CA LYS A 831 2.53 20.06 -3.27
C LYS A 831 2.67 18.99 -2.18
N GLY A 832 1.88 19.05 -1.11
CA GLY A 832 1.86 18.15 0.05
C GLY A 832 2.25 18.86 1.35
N LEU A 833 2.13 18.14 2.46
CA LEU A 833 2.44 18.60 3.82
C LEU A 833 3.39 17.62 4.50
N GLY A 834 3.79 17.80 5.76
CA GLY A 834 4.76 16.92 6.41
C GLY A 834 4.47 16.66 7.87
N LEU A 835 5.53 16.39 8.64
CA LEU A 835 5.49 16.12 10.07
C LEU A 835 4.68 17.18 10.83
N GLY A 836 4.73 18.44 10.40
CA GLY A 836 4.07 19.53 11.10
C GLY A 836 2.57 19.32 11.17
N HIS A 837 1.95 19.06 10.03
CA HIS A 837 0.52 18.72 9.99
C HIS A 837 0.21 17.36 10.63
N ALA A 838 1.09 16.37 10.54
CA ALA A 838 0.90 15.09 11.23
C ALA A 838 0.87 15.25 12.77
N LEU A 839 1.68 16.15 13.32
CA LEU A 839 1.63 16.53 14.74
C LEU A 839 0.33 17.26 15.05
N THR A 840 -0.05 18.20 14.19
CA THR A 840 -1.31 18.96 14.31
C THR A 840 -2.53 18.05 14.35
N HIS A 841 -2.59 17.03 13.48
CA HIS A 841 -3.66 16.05 13.44
C HIS A 841 -3.72 15.21 14.72
N ALA A 842 -2.60 14.65 15.15
CA ALA A 842 -2.54 13.80 16.34
C ALA A 842 -2.93 14.56 17.61
N ILE A 843 -2.40 15.78 17.79
CA ILE A 843 -2.71 16.63 18.94
C ILE A 843 -4.19 17.06 18.89
N GLY A 844 -4.68 17.49 17.73
CA GLY A 844 -6.06 17.95 17.58
C GLY A 844 -7.10 16.85 17.80
N ALA A 845 -6.86 15.65 17.28
CA ALA A 845 -7.79 14.52 17.37
C ALA A 845 -7.88 13.97 18.81
N HIS A 846 -6.74 13.75 19.47
CA HIS A 846 -6.70 13.03 20.75
C HIS A 846 -6.71 13.95 21.98
N TYR A 847 -6.39 15.24 21.83
CA TYR A 847 -6.29 16.18 22.94
C TYR A 847 -7.16 17.43 22.75
N HIS A 848 -7.99 17.46 21.69
CA HIS A 848 -8.97 18.51 21.41
C HIS A 848 -8.41 19.94 21.35
N LEU A 849 -7.11 20.08 21.03
CA LEU A 849 -6.49 21.38 20.83
C LEU A 849 -6.95 21.96 19.48
N PRO A 850 -7.32 23.26 19.40
CA PRO A 850 -7.68 23.88 18.13
C PRO A 850 -6.57 23.72 17.07
N HIS A 851 -6.94 23.49 15.80
CA HIS A 851 -5.99 23.15 14.74
C HIS A 851 -4.83 24.15 14.61
N GLY A 852 -5.12 25.45 14.46
CA GLY A 852 -4.09 26.47 14.32
C GLY A 852 -3.20 26.62 15.56
N ARG A 853 -3.68 26.20 16.74
CA ARG A 853 -2.87 26.13 17.96
C ARG A 853 -1.94 24.93 17.97
N ALA A 854 -2.44 23.76 17.55
CA ALA A 854 -1.60 22.58 17.38
C ALA A 854 -0.53 22.78 16.28
N ALA A 855 -0.84 23.56 15.24
CA ALA A 855 0.09 23.91 14.15
C ALA A 855 1.33 24.70 14.62
N ILE A 856 1.24 25.44 15.74
CA ILE A 856 2.40 26.12 16.34
C ILE A 856 3.50 25.11 16.69
N PHE A 857 3.12 24.04 17.39
CA PHE A 857 4.02 22.95 17.78
C PHE A 857 4.41 22.10 16.59
N GLY A 858 3.45 21.84 15.70
CA GLY A 858 3.67 21.11 14.46
C GLY A 858 4.77 21.74 13.62
N LEU A 859 4.65 23.03 13.29
CA LEU A 859 5.62 23.74 12.46
C LEU A 859 7.01 23.79 13.09
N LEU A 860 7.11 24.02 14.40
CA LEU A 860 8.39 24.00 15.10
C LEU A 860 9.02 22.60 15.05
N GLY A 861 8.24 21.56 15.34
CA GLY A 861 8.68 20.17 15.24
C GLY A 861 9.13 19.79 13.83
N PHE A 862 8.41 20.27 12.81
CA PHE A 862 8.76 20.08 11.40
C PHE A 862 10.12 20.69 11.05
N VAL A 863 10.37 21.95 11.44
CA VAL A 863 11.64 22.62 11.17
C VAL A 863 12.78 21.94 11.93
N MET A 864 12.58 21.57 13.20
CA MET A 864 13.58 20.85 13.99
C MET A 864 13.93 19.47 13.42
N ALA A 865 12.96 18.77 12.83
CA ALA A 865 13.16 17.47 12.21
C ALA A 865 13.92 17.57 10.88
N ASN A 866 13.60 18.60 10.07
CA ASN A 866 14.03 18.69 8.67
C ASN A 866 15.20 19.66 8.43
N LYS A 867 15.70 20.38 9.43
CA LYS A 867 16.70 21.45 9.25
C LYS A 867 17.98 21.05 8.51
N GLU A 868 18.45 19.81 8.69
CA GLU A 868 19.65 19.35 8.00
C GLU A 868 19.37 18.99 6.53
N THR A 869 18.25 18.30 6.28
CA THR A 869 17.83 17.86 4.94
C THR A 869 17.39 19.03 4.06
N CYS A 870 16.74 20.04 4.65
CA CYS A 870 16.15 21.17 3.95
C CYS A 870 16.93 22.47 4.12
N ARG A 871 18.22 22.39 4.48
CA ARG A 871 19.05 23.54 4.87
C ARG A 871 18.91 24.75 3.93
N ASP A 872 19.16 24.55 2.63
CA ASP A 872 19.17 25.64 1.65
C ASP A 872 17.78 26.30 1.53
N ALA A 873 16.73 25.47 1.43
CA ALA A 873 15.36 25.95 1.39
C ALA A 873 14.97 26.72 2.67
N PHE A 874 15.40 26.25 3.83
CA PHE A 874 15.10 26.89 5.11
C PHE A 874 15.85 28.21 5.30
N MET A 875 17.08 28.34 4.79
CA MET A 875 17.81 29.61 4.77
C MET A 875 17.04 30.67 3.98
N ASP A 876 16.53 30.32 2.79
CA ASP A 876 15.72 31.24 1.99
C ASP A 876 14.45 31.69 2.73
N MET A 877 13.77 30.76 3.39
CA MET A 877 12.56 31.06 4.17
C MET A 877 12.85 31.94 5.38
N ALA A 878 13.92 31.65 6.12
CA ALA A 878 14.35 32.43 7.28
C ALA A 878 14.64 33.88 6.89
N TYR A 879 15.30 34.07 5.75
CA TYR A 879 15.61 35.40 5.22
C TYR A 879 14.35 36.20 4.90
N LEU A 880 13.29 35.53 4.43
CA LEU A 880 12.00 36.17 4.15
C LEU A 880 11.21 36.55 5.41
N ILE A 881 11.42 35.84 6.52
CA ILE A 881 10.75 36.12 7.80
C ILE A 881 11.39 37.32 8.53
N ASN A 882 12.68 37.24 8.83
CA ASN A 882 13.36 38.27 9.64
C ASN A 882 14.82 38.54 9.22
N ARG A 883 15.21 38.16 8.01
CA ARG A 883 16.57 38.37 7.42
C ARG A 883 17.70 37.55 8.07
N THR A 884 17.38 36.53 8.86
CA THR A 884 18.37 35.53 9.32
C THR A 884 18.52 34.38 8.32
N ASP A 885 19.45 33.45 8.58
CA ASP A 885 19.66 32.20 7.84
C ASP A 885 19.23 30.95 8.63
N ASP A 886 18.79 31.11 9.88
CA ASP A 886 18.26 30.03 10.73
C ASP A 886 16.72 30.10 10.86
N LEU A 887 16.02 29.18 10.19
CA LEU A 887 14.55 29.12 10.23
C LEU A 887 14.02 28.76 11.62
N GLU A 888 14.73 27.91 12.39
CA GLU A 888 14.30 27.57 13.75
C GLU A 888 14.34 28.81 14.64
N GLY A 889 15.46 29.54 14.58
CA GLY A 889 15.63 30.83 15.25
C GLY A 889 14.60 31.88 14.81
N ALA A 890 14.31 31.97 13.51
CA ALA A 890 13.30 32.88 12.97
C ALA A 890 11.89 32.58 13.50
N LEU A 891 11.51 31.30 13.58
CA LEU A 891 10.22 30.89 14.15
C LEU A 891 10.14 31.19 15.64
N ARG A 892 11.19 30.89 16.42
CA ARG A 892 11.22 31.20 17.86
C ARG A 892 11.13 32.70 18.13
N TRP A 893 11.80 33.52 17.30
CA TRP A 893 11.67 34.98 17.35
C TRP A 893 10.23 35.41 17.07
N LEU A 894 9.62 34.91 15.99
CA LEU A 894 8.24 35.23 15.63
C LEU A 894 7.26 34.86 16.75
N TYR A 895 7.42 33.66 17.32
CA TYR A 895 6.59 33.17 18.43
C TYR A 895 6.75 34.01 19.70
N THR A 896 7.96 34.52 19.96
CA THR A 896 8.22 35.45 21.07
C THR A 896 7.51 36.79 20.83
N GLU A 897 7.60 37.36 19.63
CA GLU A 897 6.94 38.63 19.27
C GLU A 897 5.41 38.55 19.34
N LEU A 898 4.85 37.35 19.13
CA LEU A 898 3.44 37.02 19.23
C LEU A 898 3.02 36.52 20.63
N GLN A 899 3.92 36.49 21.60
CA GLN A 899 3.66 36.05 22.99
C GLN A 899 3.10 34.63 23.12
N ILE A 900 3.58 33.71 22.28
CA ILE A 900 3.18 32.31 22.28
C ILE A 900 3.98 31.53 23.33
N ASP A 901 3.29 30.78 24.20
CA ASP A 901 3.93 29.77 25.04
C ASP A 901 4.22 28.53 24.19
N LEU A 902 5.48 28.08 24.15
CA LEU A 902 5.94 26.93 23.35
C LEU A 902 6.04 25.63 24.13
N ARG A 903 5.51 25.60 25.36
CA ARG A 903 5.56 24.42 26.22
C ARG A 903 4.27 23.64 26.09
N LEU A 904 4.35 22.37 25.67
CA LEU A 904 3.18 21.50 25.52
C LEU A 904 2.37 21.40 26.83
N LYS A 905 3.05 21.36 27.99
CA LYS A 905 2.39 21.30 29.31
C LYS A 905 1.45 22.49 29.58
N SER A 906 1.73 23.66 29.01
CA SER A 906 0.90 24.86 29.19
C SER A 906 -0.49 24.74 28.51
N TYR A 907 -0.67 23.73 27.66
CA TYR A 907 -1.91 23.48 26.92
C TYR A 907 -2.61 22.19 27.36
N GLY A 908 -2.26 21.64 28.52
CA GLY A 908 -2.95 20.48 29.10
C GLY A 908 -2.52 19.12 28.56
N ILE A 909 -1.44 19.06 27.78
CA ILE A 909 -0.85 17.80 27.30
C ILE A 909 0.07 17.26 28.40
N SER A 910 -0.19 16.05 28.89
CA SER A 910 0.64 15.40 29.92
C SER A 910 1.92 14.79 29.34
N ARG A 911 2.90 14.45 30.18
CA ARG A 911 4.13 13.81 29.71
C ARG A 911 3.89 12.39 29.24
N GLU A 912 2.90 11.73 29.84
CA GLU A 912 2.48 10.35 29.56
C GLU A 912 1.80 10.23 28.19
N ALA A 913 1.26 11.34 27.66
CA ALA A 913 0.66 11.43 26.34
C ALA A 913 1.67 11.41 25.17
N LEU A 914 2.93 11.81 25.40
CA LEU A 914 3.89 12.01 24.32
C LEU A 914 4.18 10.74 23.49
N PRO A 915 4.33 9.53 24.08
CA PRO A 915 4.52 8.30 23.31
C PRO A 915 3.33 7.98 22.39
N GLU A 916 2.12 8.28 22.82
CA GLU A 916 0.90 8.08 22.04
C GLU A 916 0.80 9.11 20.89
N ILE A 917 1.07 10.39 21.15
CA ILE A 917 1.14 11.42 20.11
C ILE A 917 2.19 11.01 19.06
N ALA A 918 3.39 10.60 19.51
CA ALA A 918 4.43 10.13 18.61
C ALA A 918 4.00 8.91 17.79
N PHE A 919 3.24 7.98 18.39
CA PHE A 919 2.70 6.80 17.72
C PHE A 919 1.75 7.17 16.57
N TYR A 920 0.79 8.07 16.81
CA TYR A 920 -0.18 8.50 15.80
C TYR A 920 0.47 9.38 14.72
N THR A 921 1.29 10.37 15.12
CA THR A 921 1.98 11.26 14.18
C THR A 921 2.87 10.49 13.19
N SER A 922 3.64 9.51 13.67
CA SER A 922 4.50 8.70 12.81
C SER A 922 3.73 7.75 11.88
N ARG A 923 2.40 7.67 11.99
CA ARG A 923 1.49 6.87 11.15
C ARG A 923 0.57 7.74 10.30
N ASP A 924 0.61 9.05 10.46
CA ASP A 924 -0.16 9.95 9.64
C ASP A 924 0.35 9.91 8.19
N ALA A 925 -0.59 9.87 7.24
CA ALA A 925 -0.29 9.78 5.82
C ALA A 925 0.61 10.93 5.33
N VAL A 926 0.47 12.15 5.86
CA VAL A 926 1.31 13.28 5.41
C VAL A 926 2.75 13.18 5.90
N ASN A 927 2.99 12.64 7.10
CA ASN A 927 4.36 12.34 7.55
C ASN A 927 4.99 11.21 6.71
N MET A 928 4.18 10.22 6.32
CA MET A 928 4.67 9.03 5.63
C MET A 928 4.91 9.21 4.13
N ALA A 929 4.13 10.07 3.49
CA ALA A 929 4.09 10.15 2.03
C ALA A 929 4.86 11.36 1.49
N THR A 930 4.95 12.44 2.27
CA THR A 930 5.29 13.76 1.73
C THR A 930 6.32 14.53 2.54
N ASP A 931 6.64 14.09 3.77
CA ASP A 931 7.71 14.71 4.59
C ASP A 931 9.12 14.42 4.03
N PRO A 932 10.05 15.40 4.07
CA PRO A 932 11.42 15.22 3.56
C PRO A 932 12.28 14.20 4.31
N THR A 933 12.03 13.97 5.61
CA THR A 933 12.80 13.03 6.44
C THR A 933 11.98 11.85 6.93
N ALA A 934 10.65 11.95 6.94
CA ALA A 934 9.71 10.94 7.44
C ALA A 934 10.15 10.34 8.80
N PRO A 935 10.30 11.17 9.85
CA PRO A 935 10.96 10.77 11.09
C PRO A 935 10.27 9.60 11.78
N SER A 936 11.09 8.77 12.45
CA SER A 936 10.62 7.61 13.21
C SER A 936 9.81 8.04 14.45
N GLN A 937 9.02 7.11 14.99
CA GLN A 937 8.30 7.32 16.26
C GLN A 937 9.24 7.76 17.40
N SER A 938 10.45 7.16 17.50
CA SER A 938 11.43 7.54 18.51
C SER A 938 11.93 8.97 18.32
N ARG A 939 12.22 9.37 17.07
CA ARG A 939 12.65 10.73 16.76
C ARG A 939 11.56 11.75 17.06
N ILE A 940 10.31 11.44 16.74
CA ILE A 940 9.16 12.31 17.07
C ILE A 940 9.00 12.44 18.58
N LEU A 941 9.17 11.35 19.35
CA LEU A 941 9.12 11.40 20.82
C LEU A 941 10.22 12.29 21.41
N GLU A 942 11.44 12.25 20.87
CA GLU A 942 12.52 13.17 21.28
C GLU A 942 12.16 14.64 21.03
N LEU A 943 11.59 14.95 19.86
CA LEU A 943 11.15 16.30 19.51
C LEU A 943 10.05 16.79 20.47
N LEU A 944 9.03 15.96 20.71
CA LEU A 944 7.96 16.25 21.67
C LEU A 944 8.50 16.47 23.08
N THR A 945 9.45 15.65 23.52
CA THR A 945 10.09 15.79 24.84
C THR A 945 10.85 17.11 24.95
N THR A 946 11.50 17.55 23.87
CA THR A 946 12.19 18.84 23.81
C THR A 946 11.23 20.03 23.91
N MET A 947 10.01 19.89 23.39
CA MET A 947 8.96 20.93 23.44
C MET A 947 8.08 20.85 24.71
N TYR A 948 8.36 19.92 25.63
CA TYR A 948 7.48 19.70 26.79
C TYR A 948 7.61 20.76 27.89
N GLU A 949 8.83 21.22 28.19
CA GLU A 949 9.14 22.01 29.41
C GLU A 949 9.38 23.49 29.23
#